data_AF-A0A8J3RJF9-F1
#
_entry.id   AF-A0A8J3RJF9-F1
#
_cell.length_a   1.000
_cell.length_b   1.000
_cell.length_c   1.000
_cell.angle_alpha   90.00
_cell.angle_beta   90.00
_cell.angle_gamma   90.00
#
_symmetry.space_group_name_H-M   'P 1'
#
loop_
_entity.id
_entity.type
_entity.pdbx_description
1 polymer ?
#
loop_
_entity_poly.entity_id
_entity_poly.type
_entity_poly.pdbx_seq_one_letter_code
_entity_poly.pdbx_strand_id
1 'polypeptide(L)'
;MRTSIRTATRAGAPSGTLRWGAVTLATALLATACTSTGTDPGAAPTSEPVKLGNVKLVAYSGCDDMLTGLRAAAAKVVGPWGLGRPEIYRSAMQEDASASRGKQQPTAPEHSTTNTHEAGVDEPDLVKTDGNRVITVNRGVLRVVDTATRKVTGTVKLVDAEQAWAPADLLVSGDRALVLFSGGGIIPFGATAKLAPSPGPRYTLVDLSGEPKVLGSITPDGSHVDARMVGSTVRLVVRSEPRIEFPDPGPDATETERTRRNAETVSKAPLEAWLPTYEVTDASGATTKKSVACEQVSHPQEYTGASMLSVHTLDLGQGAAALSESAPISVAADGDTVYGTGSSLYVTSNPRWWWPMPVEPIIIEEAPAASPEETSGGAPNVEPTPAEETVAPPPEGQPTLLPDPVTPTPTASASTSAPTPTPTPTPTPTPTDTPDSAKTPVAPPEETEVHRFDITAPGAPRYVASGKVPGRLLNQYSVSEHEGHLRIATTLNTEKSSSSAVYVLNADTLAEVGEVGGLGEGERIYSVRFMGPVGYVVTFRQVDPLYVLDLRDPAAPKKTGELKITGYSAYLHPAGDGRLIGIGQEADKNGRTLGTQISLFDVSDPAAPRRLSQLFQKDSGSEAEWDPHAFLYWARTGMAVLPLNTWNGTEQTNGAALVLKIDDSAVAKTGTVVHPKPKPVGDTRVVPYDPGIRRSIVIGDNLWTVSDLGLKVSSMADLSDQAWIPFD
;
A
#
# COMPACT_ATOMS: atom_id res chain seq x y z
N MET A 1 20.62 -42.12 51.40
CA MET A 1 21.90 -41.90 52.13
C MET A 1 22.24 -40.41 52.00
N ARG A 2 22.48 -39.65 53.09
CA ARG A 2 23.82 -39.35 53.67
C ARG A 2 24.80 -38.82 52.59
N THR A 3 25.39 -37.60 52.63
CA THR A 3 25.59 -36.56 53.70
C THR A 3 25.82 -35.19 52.99
N SER A 4 25.21 -34.04 53.35
CA SER A 4 25.76 -32.90 54.17
C SER A 4 27.25 -32.53 53.92
N ILE A 5 27.76 -31.27 53.98
CA ILE A 5 27.33 -29.92 54.47
C ILE A 5 28.35 -28.87 53.86
N ARG A 6 28.12 -27.57 53.60
CA ARG A 6 28.07 -26.39 54.53
C ARG A 6 27.90 -25.08 53.69
N THR A 7 26.83 -24.29 53.78
CA THR A 7 26.60 -23.09 54.64
C THR A 7 27.55 -21.87 54.48
N ALA A 8 26.99 -20.73 54.04
CA ALA A 8 27.27 -19.38 54.58
C ALA A 8 26.10 -18.42 54.26
N THR A 9 25.60 -17.68 55.26
CA THR A 9 24.52 -16.68 55.11
C THR A 9 24.80 -15.47 56.00
N ARG A 10 24.31 -14.28 55.61
CA ARG A 10 23.87 -13.27 56.58
C ARG A 10 22.89 -12.26 55.98
N ALA A 11 21.93 -11.85 56.79
CA ALA A 11 20.98 -10.76 56.54
C ALA A 11 21.00 -9.81 57.74
N GLY A 12 20.41 -8.61 57.61
CA GLY A 12 20.20 -7.71 58.75
C GLY A 12 19.87 -6.26 58.38
N ALA A 13 18.57 -5.93 58.41
CA ALA A 13 18.12 -4.57 58.79
C ALA A 13 18.03 -4.48 60.32
N PRO A 14 17.94 -3.27 60.92
CA PRO A 14 16.60 -2.86 61.39
C PRO A 14 16.29 -1.33 61.47
N SER A 15 15.01 -1.01 61.28
CA SER A 15 14.12 -0.10 62.07
C SER A 15 14.58 1.26 62.67
N GLY A 16 13.75 2.32 62.49
CA GLY A 16 13.75 3.54 63.33
C GLY A 16 13.25 4.85 62.66
N THR A 17 11.96 5.02 62.32
CA THR A 17 10.86 5.66 63.11
C THR A 17 10.81 7.21 63.24
N LEU A 18 9.79 7.78 62.57
CA LEU A 18 8.87 8.87 63.01
C LEU A 18 9.32 10.36 63.15
N ARG A 19 8.73 11.23 62.29
CA ARG A 19 7.99 12.49 62.58
C ARG A 19 7.43 13.03 61.25
N TRP A 20 6.12 13.15 61.01
CA TRP A 20 5.14 14.12 61.55
C TRP A 20 5.50 15.60 61.31
N GLY A 21 4.71 16.27 60.47
CA GLY A 21 4.81 17.69 60.14
C GLY A 21 3.88 18.06 58.97
N ALA A 22 2.63 18.40 59.26
CA ALA A 22 1.64 18.83 58.27
C ALA A 22 1.19 20.27 58.56
N VAL A 23 1.14 21.12 57.53
CA VAL A 23 0.52 22.46 57.56
C VAL A 23 -0.16 22.71 56.22
N THR A 24 -1.37 23.25 56.25
CA THR A 24 -2.18 23.67 55.09
C THR A 24 -2.44 25.19 55.14
N LEU A 25 -3.14 25.74 54.14
CA LEU A 25 -3.44 27.16 53.88
C LEU A 25 -2.28 27.98 53.27
N ALA A 26 -2.52 29.03 52.48
CA ALA A 26 -3.68 29.37 51.65
C ALA A 26 -3.32 30.49 50.63
N THR A 27 -4.19 30.62 49.62
CA THR A 27 -4.31 31.69 48.61
C THR A 27 -3.86 33.12 48.96
N ALA A 28 -3.13 33.77 48.05
CA ALA A 28 -3.38 35.17 47.63
C ALA A 28 -2.67 35.48 46.29
N LEU A 29 -3.27 36.32 45.43
CA LEU A 29 -2.55 37.00 44.34
C LEU A 29 -1.92 38.29 44.88
N LEU A 30 -0.81 38.72 44.28
CA LEU A 30 -0.53 40.15 44.08
C LEU A 30 0.48 40.34 42.95
N ALA A 31 0.13 41.14 41.95
CA ALA A 31 1.03 41.50 40.86
C ALA A 31 1.91 42.68 41.28
N THR A 32 3.21 42.62 40.96
CA THR A 32 4.11 43.78 40.95
C THR A 32 4.96 43.75 39.70
N ALA A 33 4.88 44.80 38.89
CA ALA A 33 5.74 44.96 37.72
C ALA A 33 7.07 45.61 38.15
N CYS A 34 8.18 45.07 37.66
CA CYS A 34 9.49 45.71 37.71
C CYS A 34 10.06 45.77 36.30
N THR A 35 10.09 46.96 35.71
CA THR A 35 10.75 47.22 34.45
C THR A 35 12.26 47.19 34.63
N SER A 36 12.95 46.40 33.81
CA SER A 36 14.40 46.52 33.61
C SER A 36 14.71 46.41 32.12
N THR A 37 15.29 47.48 31.57
CA THR A 37 15.67 47.55 30.15
C THR A 37 17.02 46.86 29.95
N GLY A 38 17.01 45.70 29.31
CA GLY A 38 18.21 45.03 28.77
C GLY A 38 18.28 45.22 27.26
N THR A 39 19.44 45.58 26.73
CA THR A 39 19.62 45.84 25.29
C THR A 39 19.85 44.54 24.52
N ASP A 40 19.12 44.38 23.42
CA ASP A 40 19.20 43.25 22.49
C ASP A 40 20.49 43.32 21.64
N PRO A 41 21.22 42.20 21.50
CA PRO A 41 21.72 41.88 20.17
C PRO A 41 21.75 40.37 19.87
N GLY A 42 20.95 39.94 18.89
CA GLY A 42 21.17 38.67 18.19
C GLY A 42 19.91 37.83 18.02
N ALA A 43 19.02 38.24 17.12
CA ALA A 43 17.86 37.46 16.76
C ALA A 43 18.28 36.07 16.23
N ALA A 44 17.93 35.02 16.97
CA ALA A 44 17.89 33.67 16.43
C ALA A 44 16.89 33.62 15.27
N PRO A 45 17.10 32.79 14.23
CA PRO A 45 16.10 32.61 13.19
C PRO A 45 14.82 32.09 13.83
N THR A 46 13.72 32.83 13.64
CA THR A 46 12.39 32.41 14.08
C THR A 46 12.04 31.13 13.34
N SER A 47 11.99 30.00 14.06
CA SER A 47 11.39 28.77 13.56
C SER A 47 9.98 29.10 13.06
N GLU A 48 9.68 28.80 11.79
CA GLU A 48 8.30 28.91 11.32
C GLU A 48 7.39 28.02 12.19
N PRO A 49 6.14 28.45 12.45
CA PRO A 49 5.22 27.61 13.21
C PRO A 49 5.00 26.30 12.45
N VAL A 50 5.35 25.19 13.09
CA VAL A 50 5.12 23.83 12.56
C VAL A 50 3.69 23.76 12.03
N LYS A 51 3.55 23.42 10.74
CA LYS A 51 2.26 23.22 10.10
C LYS A 51 1.61 21.96 10.65
N LEU A 52 0.99 22.11 11.81
CA LEU A 52 0.04 21.15 12.33
C LEU A 52 -1.13 21.06 11.33
N GLY A 53 -1.06 20.08 10.43
CA GLY A 53 -2.27 19.46 9.91
C GLY A 53 -3.17 19.12 11.10
N ASN A 54 -4.48 19.30 10.96
CA ASN A 54 -5.42 19.29 12.08
C ASN A 54 -5.69 17.86 12.59
N VAL A 55 -4.66 17.27 13.22
CA VAL A 55 -4.66 15.91 13.74
C VAL A 55 -5.54 15.86 14.98
N LYS A 56 -6.80 15.49 14.75
CA LYS A 56 -7.72 15.06 15.79
C LYS A 56 -8.46 13.83 15.31
N LEU A 57 -8.36 12.74 16.07
CA LEU A 57 -9.24 11.60 15.89
C LEU A 57 -10.69 12.06 16.04
N VAL A 58 -11.47 11.88 14.96
CA VAL A 58 -12.92 11.96 15.02
C VAL A 58 -13.43 10.52 14.93
N ALA A 59 -13.69 9.95 16.09
CA ALA A 59 -14.58 8.80 16.20
C ALA A 59 -16.02 9.34 16.16
N TYR A 60 -16.91 8.67 15.44
CA TYR A 60 -18.32 9.04 15.42
C TYR A 60 -18.95 8.84 16.81
N SER A 61 -19.88 9.72 17.16
CA SER A 61 -20.59 9.69 18.44
C SER A 61 -21.69 8.62 18.53
N GLY A 62 -22.05 8.01 17.39
CA GLY A 62 -22.99 6.90 17.26
C GLY A 62 -23.28 6.56 15.79
N CYS A 63 -24.12 5.57 15.52
CA CYS A 63 -24.39 5.12 14.15
C CYS A 63 -25.03 6.20 13.25
N ASP A 64 -25.88 7.08 13.80
CA ASP A 64 -26.55 8.14 13.03
C ASP A 64 -25.57 9.24 12.59
N ASP A 65 -24.61 9.57 13.44
CA ASP A 65 -23.50 10.49 13.17
C ASP A 65 -22.57 9.90 12.10
N MET A 66 -22.22 8.61 12.24
CA MET A 66 -21.48 7.84 11.23
C MET A 66 -22.18 7.87 9.87
N LEU A 67 -23.47 7.53 9.84
CA LEU A 67 -24.26 7.47 8.61
C LEU A 67 -24.41 8.85 7.97
N THR A 68 -24.59 9.90 8.77
CA THR A 68 -24.68 11.29 8.30
C THR A 68 -23.35 11.74 7.70
N GLY A 69 -22.23 11.52 8.39
CA GLY A 69 -20.88 11.88 7.94
C GLY A 69 -20.47 11.15 6.66
N LEU A 70 -20.70 9.83 6.58
CA LEU A 70 -20.39 9.02 5.40
C LEU A 70 -21.18 9.46 4.17
N ARG A 71 -22.50 9.64 4.31
CA ARG A 71 -23.35 10.16 3.22
C ARG A 71 -22.90 11.55 2.75
N ALA A 72 -22.57 12.45 3.69
CA ALA A 72 -22.14 13.81 3.39
C ALA A 72 -20.71 13.91 2.81
N ALA A 73 -19.84 12.92 3.04
CA ALA A 73 -18.57 12.77 2.37
C ALA A 73 -18.75 12.21 0.95
N ALA A 74 -19.44 11.07 0.85
CA ALA A 74 -19.68 10.36 -0.40
C ALA A 74 -20.43 11.19 -1.45
N ALA A 75 -21.40 12.02 -1.03
CA ALA A 75 -22.15 12.89 -1.93
C ALA A 75 -21.29 13.98 -2.61
N LYS A 76 -20.06 14.23 -2.15
CA LYS A 76 -19.11 15.18 -2.78
C LYS A 76 -18.22 14.54 -3.85
N VAL A 77 -18.11 13.21 -3.85
CA VAL A 77 -17.19 12.44 -4.71
C VAL A 77 -17.90 11.44 -5.63
N VAL A 78 -19.19 11.21 -5.41
CA VAL A 78 -20.00 10.34 -6.26
C VAL A 78 -20.12 10.95 -7.67
N GLY A 79 -19.73 10.18 -8.68
CA GLY A 79 -19.74 10.62 -10.08
C GLY A 79 -20.93 10.06 -10.87
N PRO A 80 -20.92 10.23 -12.20
CA PRO A 80 -21.90 9.61 -13.09
C PRO A 80 -21.89 8.07 -13.07
N TRP A 81 -20.80 7.49 -12.56
CA TRP A 81 -20.56 6.04 -12.45
C TRP A 81 -20.52 5.55 -10.99
N GLY A 82 -21.15 6.28 -10.06
CA GLY A 82 -21.22 5.91 -8.64
C GLY A 82 -19.97 6.32 -7.84
N LEU A 83 -19.70 5.59 -6.74
CA LEU A 83 -18.56 5.83 -5.84
C LEU A 83 -17.26 5.17 -6.33
N GLY A 84 -16.89 5.47 -7.58
CA GLY A 84 -15.58 5.13 -8.15
C GLY A 84 -15.60 4.00 -9.19
N ARG A 85 -15.67 4.39 -10.48
CA ARG A 85 -15.01 3.77 -11.65
C ARG A 85 -15.58 4.35 -12.96
N PRO A 86 -14.88 5.27 -13.65
CA PRO A 86 -15.07 5.46 -15.09
C PRO A 86 -14.62 4.19 -15.85
N GLU A 87 -15.28 3.84 -16.95
CA GLU A 87 -14.83 2.74 -17.81
C GLU A 87 -13.58 3.10 -18.63
N ILE A 88 -12.40 2.65 -18.22
CA ILE A 88 -11.34 2.24 -19.18
C ILE A 88 -10.60 1.01 -18.64
N TYR A 89 -10.78 -0.14 -19.29
CA TYR A 89 -9.94 -1.33 -19.09
C TYR A 89 -8.85 -1.41 -20.18
N ARG A 90 -7.63 -1.87 -19.78
CA ARG A 90 -6.56 -2.55 -20.56
C ARG A 90 -5.16 -1.92 -20.66
N SER A 91 -4.94 -0.63 -20.38
CA SER A 91 -3.66 0.04 -20.75
C SER A 91 -2.61 0.23 -19.64
N ALA A 92 -2.94 -0.02 -18.36
CA ALA A 92 -2.09 0.32 -17.21
C ALA A 92 -1.95 -0.84 -16.19
N MET A 93 -1.66 -2.06 -16.68
CA MET A 93 -1.34 -3.23 -15.83
C MET A 93 0.09 -3.75 -16.07
N GLN A 94 1.03 -2.81 -16.18
CA GLN A 94 2.46 -3.04 -15.99
C GLN A 94 2.97 -1.88 -15.11
N GLU A 95 3.95 -2.16 -14.25
CA GLU A 95 4.50 -1.24 -13.24
C GLU A 95 3.55 -0.91 -12.06
N ASP A 96 3.42 -1.83 -11.08
CA ASP A 96 3.20 -1.52 -9.65
C ASP A 96 3.26 -2.84 -8.81
N ALA A 97 4.46 -3.24 -8.35
CA ALA A 97 4.69 -4.32 -7.37
C ALA A 97 6.14 -4.30 -6.80
N SER A 98 6.32 -4.40 -5.47
CA SER A 98 7.58 -4.68 -4.70
C SER A 98 7.43 -4.24 -3.23
N ALA A 99 8.06 -4.89 -2.21
CA ALA A 99 7.65 -4.61 -0.81
C ALA A 99 8.64 -4.96 0.38
N SER A 100 9.40 -3.96 0.88
CA SER A 100 9.91 -3.70 2.27
C SER A 100 10.97 -4.52 3.09
N ARG A 101 11.39 -3.99 4.27
CA ARG A 101 12.81 -3.83 4.71
C ARG A 101 13.53 -4.89 5.60
N GLY A 102 13.86 -4.49 6.85
CA GLY A 102 14.93 -4.93 7.79
C GLY A 102 15.74 -3.74 8.33
N LYS A 103 16.29 -3.70 9.56
CA LYS A 103 16.64 -4.81 10.49
C LYS A 103 16.71 -4.36 11.97
N GLN A 104 16.59 -5.34 12.88
CA GLN A 104 17.37 -5.43 14.14
C GLN A 104 17.85 -6.89 14.32
N GLN A 105 18.83 -7.15 15.21
CA GLN A 105 19.65 -8.36 15.18
C GLN A 105 19.65 -9.18 16.49
N PRO A 106 18.94 -10.32 16.55
CA PRO A 106 19.10 -11.35 17.57
C PRO A 106 20.32 -12.26 17.29
N THR A 107 20.59 -13.20 18.21
CA THR A 107 21.54 -14.31 17.99
C THR A 107 21.13 -15.17 16.81
N ALA A 108 22.10 -15.54 15.95
CA ALA A 108 21.82 -16.20 14.67
C ALA A 108 21.14 -17.58 14.83
N PRO A 109 19.98 -17.82 14.16
CA PRO A 109 19.34 -19.13 14.11
C PRO A 109 20.11 -20.15 13.24
N GLU A 110 19.68 -21.41 13.29
CA GLU A 110 20.25 -22.52 12.49
C GLU A 110 19.58 -22.71 11.12
N HIS A 111 18.56 -21.91 10.83
CA HIS A 111 17.84 -21.86 9.54
C HIS A 111 17.54 -20.40 9.16
N SER A 112 17.18 -20.15 7.90
CA SER A 112 16.64 -18.87 7.44
C SER A 112 15.12 -18.94 7.27
N THR A 113 14.46 -17.82 7.48
CA THR A 113 13.14 -17.54 6.90
C THR A 113 13.30 -16.98 5.48
N THR A 114 12.20 -16.52 4.86
CA THR A 114 12.23 -15.53 3.78
C THR A 114 12.33 -14.10 4.36
N ASN A 115 12.62 -13.09 3.52
CA ASN A 115 12.95 -11.73 3.97
C ASN A 115 11.72 -10.96 4.49
N THR A 116 11.64 -10.63 5.78
CA THR A 116 10.58 -9.76 6.31
C THR A 116 11.02 -8.31 6.45
N HIS A 117 10.07 -7.38 6.61
CA HIS A 117 10.35 -6.00 6.97
C HIS A 117 10.98 -5.89 8.35
N GLU A 118 10.20 -5.75 9.42
CA GLU A 118 10.79 -5.43 10.72
C GLU A 118 11.14 -6.69 11.50
N ALA A 119 12.21 -6.61 12.30
CA ALA A 119 12.63 -7.74 13.12
C ALA A 119 11.56 -8.07 14.16
N GLY A 120 11.04 -9.30 14.14
CA GLY A 120 9.92 -9.73 14.97
C GLY A 120 8.53 -9.48 14.37
N VAL A 121 8.46 -8.97 13.13
CA VAL A 121 7.24 -8.89 12.32
C VAL A 121 7.36 -9.87 11.15
N ASP A 122 6.39 -10.78 11.02
CA ASP A 122 6.29 -11.73 9.90
C ASP A 122 5.20 -11.31 8.91
N GLU A 123 5.34 -11.76 7.67
CA GLU A 123 4.57 -11.38 6.49
C GLU A 123 4.06 -12.62 5.76
N PRO A 124 2.87 -12.60 5.13
CA PRO A 124 2.43 -13.70 4.27
C PRO A 124 3.46 -14.03 3.20
N ASP A 125 3.79 -15.32 3.06
CA ASP A 125 4.60 -15.82 1.95
C ASP A 125 4.25 -17.28 1.63
N LEU A 126 4.51 -17.74 0.41
CA LEU A 126 4.16 -19.08 -0.09
C LEU A 126 4.91 -20.24 0.61
N VAL A 127 5.94 -19.93 1.41
CA VAL A 127 6.68 -20.91 2.24
C VAL A 127 7.07 -20.31 3.59
N LYS A 128 6.96 -21.13 4.65
CA LYS A 128 7.46 -20.86 6.00
C LYS A 128 8.20 -22.08 6.55
N THR A 129 9.08 -21.87 7.54
CA THR A 129 9.79 -22.94 8.22
C THR A 129 10.00 -22.62 9.70
N ASP A 130 10.05 -23.66 10.54
CA ASP A 130 10.48 -23.61 11.93
C ASP A 130 11.83 -24.33 12.15
N GLY A 131 12.52 -24.66 11.06
CA GLY A 131 13.75 -25.45 11.04
C GLY A 131 13.55 -26.97 11.08
N ASN A 132 12.44 -27.47 11.64
CA ASN A 132 12.09 -28.89 11.63
C ASN A 132 11.14 -29.24 10.48
N ARG A 133 10.22 -28.33 10.14
CA ARG A 133 9.23 -28.44 9.08
C ARG A 133 9.41 -27.34 8.03
N VAL A 134 9.09 -27.65 6.79
CA VAL A 134 8.76 -26.67 5.75
C VAL A 134 7.26 -26.75 5.51
N ILE A 135 6.57 -25.63 5.60
CA ILE A 135 5.14 -25.49 5.37
C ILE A 135 4.97 -24.60 4.14
N THR A 136 4.23 -25.06 3.14
CA THR A 136 4.04 -24.32 1.89
C THR A 136 2.64 -24.53 1.36
N VAL A 137 2.07 -23.51 0.71
CA VAL A 137 0.82 -23.64 -0.04
C VAL A 137 1.13 -23.53 -1.53
N ASN A 138 0.66 -24.51 -2.31
CA ASN A 138 0.79 -24.47 -3.76
C ASN A 138 -0.40 -25.18 -4.42
N ARG A 139 -0.92 -24.55 -5.49
CA ARG A 139 -2.08 -25.03 -6.26
C ARG A 139 -3.30 -25.37 -5.39
N GLY A 140 -3.59 -24.51 -4.41
CA GLY A 140 -4.72 -24.68 -3.50
C GLY A 140 -4.54 -25.77 -2.42
N VAL A 141 -3.35 -26.34 -2.26
CA VAL A 141 -3.04 -27.41 -1.30
C VAL A 141 -1.90 -26.97 -0.39
N LEU A 142 -2.14 -26.95 0.92
CA LEU A 142 -1.08 -26.80 1.92
C LEU A 142 -0.39 -28.15 2.13
N ARG A 143 0.94 -28.14 2.12
CA ARG A 143 1.82 -29.30 2.33
C ARG A 143 2.77 -29.01 3.50
N VAL A 144 2.89 -29.96 4.41
CA VAL A 144 3.86 -29.97 5.50
C VAL A 144 4.92 -31.01 5.17
N VAL A 145 6.19 -30.60 5.21
CA VAL A 145 7.34 -31.43 4.86
C VAL A 145 8.30 -31.48 6.04
N ASP A 146 8.60 -32.68 6.51
CA ASP A 146 9.61 -32.91 7.54
C ASP A 146 11.01 -32.82 6.93
N THR A 147 11.86 -31.98 7.53
CA THR A 147 13.19 -31.62 7.00
C THR A 147 14.21 -32.75 7.15
N ALA A 148 14.12 -33.54 8.23
CA ALA A 148 15.06 -34.59 8.56
C ALA A 148 14.90 -35.83 7.67
N THR A 149 13.65 -36.26 7.45
CA THR A 149 13.30 -37.38 6.55
C THR A 149 13.13 -36.95 5.09
N ARG A 150 13.04 -35.63 4.83
CA ARG A 150 12.83 -35.01 3.51
C ARG A 150 11.56 -35.53 2.82
N LYS A 151 10.45 -35.59 3.57
CA LYS A 151 9.15 -36.15 3.11
C LYS A 151 7.98 -35.25 3.46
N VAL A 152 6.97 -35.24 2.59
CA VAL A 152 5.64 -34.72 2.93
C VAL A 152 5.05 -35.58 4.04
N THR A 153 4.75 -34.98 5.20
CA THR A 153 4.16 -35.64 6.37
C THR A 153 2.69 -35.30 6.57
N GLY A 154 2.19 -34.25 5.90
CA GLY A 154 0.78 -33.88 5.91
C GLY A 154 0.39 -33.02 4.71
N THR A 155 -0.85 -33.15 4.27
CA THR A 155 -1.43 -32.39 3.14
C THR A 155 -2.87 -32.05 3.42
N VAL A 156 -3.30 -30.83 3.09
CA VAL A 156 -4.72 -30.45 3.13
C VAL A 156 -5.09 -29.62 1.91
N LYS A 157 -6.15 -30.04 1.21
CA LYS A 157 -6.77 -29.30 0.09
C LYS A 157 -7.66 -28.19 0.66
N LEU A 158 -7.46 -26.95 0.19
CA LEU A 158 -8.10 -25.75 0.73
C LEU A 158 -9.12 -25.11 -0.22
N VAL A 159 -9.01 -25.36 -1.52
CA VAL A 159 -9.93 -24.92 -2.59
C VAL A 159 -10.17 -26.07 -3.57
N ASP A 160 -11.21 -25.96 -4.40
CA ASP A 160 -11.45 -26.93 -5.46
C ASP A 160 -10.50 -26.81 -6.65
N ALA A 161 -10.43 -27.85 -7.47
CA ALA A 161 -9.50 -27.91 -8.61
C ALA A 161 -9.74 -26.78 -9.64
N GLU A 162 -11.00 -26.33 -9.81
CA GLU A 162 -11.36 -25.18 -10.65
C GLU A 162 -10.83 -23.83 -10.09
N GLN A 163 -10.40 -23.79 -8.82
CA GLN A 163 -9.85 -22.64 -8.10
C GLN A 163 -8.36 -22.81 -7.73
N ALA A 164 -7.72 -23.92 -8.09
CA ALA A 164 -6.35 -24.24 -7.67
C ALA A 164 -5.30 -23.20 -8.13
N TRP A 165 -5.58 -22.43 -9.17
CA TRP A 165 -4.73 -21.34 -9.67
C TRP A 165 -4.78 -20.07 -8.82
N ALA A 166 -5.68 -19.97 -7.84
CA ALA A 166 -5.76 -18.80 -6.96
C ALA A 166 -4.46 -18.65 -6.16
N PRO A 167 -3.82 -17.47 -6.17
CA PRO A 167 -2.64 -17.22 -5.35
C PRO A 167 -2.99 -17.36 -3.87
N ALA A 168 -2.05 -17.91 -3.12
CA ALA A 168 -2.17 -18.08 -1.68
C ALA A 168 -0.80 -17.98 -1.02
N ASP A 169 -0.77 -17.30 0.12
CA ASP A 169 0.38 -17.14 0.99
C ASP A 169 0.03 -17.66 2.39
N LEU A 170 1.03 -17.81 3.28
CA LEU A 170 0.76 -18.25 4.65
C LEU A 170 1.63 -17.55 5.72
N LEU A 171 1.05 -17.50 6.92
CA LEU A 171 1.68 -17.12 8.18
C LEU A 171 1.65 -18.33 9.13
N VAL A 172 2.73 -18.60 9.88
CA VAL A 172 2.83 -19.78 10.75
C VAL A 172 3.28 -19.41 12.17
N SER A 173 2.49 -19.80 13.16
CA SER A 173 2.79 -19.65 14.59
C SER A 173 2.68 -21.01 15.29
N GLY A 174 3.81 -21.68 15.48
CA GLY A 174 3.86 -23.01 16.11
C GLY A 174 3.11 -24.05 15.27
N ASP A 175 2.06 -24.66 15.83
CA ASP A 175 1.22 -25.64 15.14
C ASP A 175 0.01 -25.03 14.42
N ARG A 176 0.07 -23.75 14.05
CA ARG A 176 -1.05 -23.03 13.43
C ARG A 176 -0.57 -22.32 12.17
N ALA A 177 -1.18 -22.63 11.04
CA ALA A 177 -1.00 -21.88 9.80
C ALA A 177 -2.28 -21.13 9.44
N LEU A 178 -2.16 -19.83 9.18
CA LEU A 178 -3.19 -19.06 8.50
C LEU A 178 -2.80 -18.99 7.03
N VAL A 179 -3.66 -19.48 6.13
CA VAL A 179 -3.47 -19.40 4.67
C VAL A 179 -4.35 -18.29 4.13
N LEU A 180 -3.74 -17.34 3.44
CA LEU A 180 -4.36 -16.14 2.90
C LEU A 180 -4.52 -16.30 1.40
N PHE A 181 -5.76 -16.46 0.94
CA PHE A 181 -6.13 -16.27 -0.45
C PHE A 181 -6.48 -14.79 -0.61
N SER A 182 -5.72 -14.04 -1.41
CA SER A 182 -5.96 -12.60 -1.61
C SER A 182 -7.27 -12.30 -2.36
N GLY A 183 -7.72 -13.28 -3.16
CA GLY A 183 -8.61 -13.05 -4.29
C GLY A 183 -7.85 -12.40 -5.47
N GLY A 184 -8.42 -12.52 -6.67
CA GLY A 184 -7.87 -11.93 -7.88
C GLY A 184 -6.76 -12.76 -8.53
N GLY A 185 -7.05 -13.39 -9.67
CA GLY A 185 -6.06 -13.98 -10.55
C GLY A 185 -6.64 -14.14 -11.96
N ILE A 186 -5.79 -14.00 -12.98
CA ILE A 186 -6.18 -14.13 -14.37
C ILE A 186 -5.95 -15.57 -14.81
N ILE A 187 -7.00 -16.29 -15.21
CA ILE A 187 -6.92 -17.66 -15.72
C ILE A 187 -6.18 -17.67 -17.08
N PRO A 188 -4.98 -18.29 -17.21
CA PRO A 188 -4.25 -18.28 -18.48
C PRO A 188 -4.78 -19.36 -19.43
N PHE A 189 -5.64 -18.94 -20.36
CA PHE A 189 -6.02 -19.59 -21.64
C PHE A 189 -6.11 -21.14 -21.71
N GLY A 190 -7.36 -21.62 -21.81
CA GLY A 190 -7.71 -22.95 -22.34
C GLY A 190 -9.06 -22.90 -23.06
N ALA A 191 -9.31 -23.81 -24.01
CA ALA A 191 -10.45 -23.73 -24.94
C ALA A 191 -11.85 -23.94 -24.32
N THR A 192 -11.95 -24.14 -23.00
CA THR A 192 -13.20 -24.21 -22.24
C THR A 192 -13.19 -23.19 -21.10
N ALA A 193 -13.16 -21.91 -21.46
CA ALA A 193 -13.17 -20.79 -20.52
C ALA A 193 -14.53 -20.67 -19.82
N LYS A 194 -14.75 -21.46 -18.75
CA LYS A 194 -15.66 -21.02 -17.68
C LYS A 194 -15.03 -19.81 -17.01
N LEU A 195 -15.75 -18.69 -16.99
CA LEU A 195 -15.44 -17.57 -16.11
C LEU A 195 -15.83 -17.95 -14.68
N ALA A 196 -15.06 -18.85 -14.07
CA ALA A 196 -15.18 -19.16 -12.65
C ALA A 196 -14.86 -17.88 -11.87
N PRO A 197 -15.77 -17.35 -11.03
CA PRO A 197 -15.42 -16.23 -10.17
C PRO A 197 -14.21 -16.60 -9.33
N SER A 198 -13.20 -15.73 -9.30
CA SER A 198 -12.25 -15.79 -8.20
C SER A 198 -13.06 -15.70 -6.91
N PRO A 199 -12.84 -16.57 -5.91
CA PRO A 199 -13.29 -16.24 -4.58
C PRO A 199 -12.68 -14.88 -4.20
N GLY A 200 -13.41 -14.12 -3.39
CA GLY A 200 -12.87 -12.93 -2.75
C GLY A 200 -11.74 -13.30 -1.75
N PRO A 201 -11.21 -12.32 -1.01
CA PRO A 201 -10.27 -12.60 0.06
C PRO A 201 -10.82 -13.67 1.01
N ARG A 202 -9.99 -14.65 1.37
CA ARG A 202 -10.36 -15.71 2.31
C ARG A 202 -9.15 -16.15 3.12
N TYR A 203 -9.30 -16.19 4.43
CA TYR A 203 -8.26 -16.55 5.38
C TYR A 203 -8.63 -17.86 6.07
N THR A 204 -7.96 -18.96 5.73
CA THR A 204 -8.26 -20.31 6.23
C THR A 204 -7.25 -20.71 7.31
N LEU A 205 -7.74 -21.04 8.51
CA LEU A 205 -6.90 -21.47 9.62
C LEU A 205 -6.75 -23.00 9.63
N VAL A 206 -5.52 -23.47 9.81
CA VAL A 206 -5.14 -24.88 9.76
C VAL A 206 -4.35 -25.28 11.02
N ASP A 207 -4.75 -26.38 11.65
CA ASP A 207 -4.00 -27.08 12.70
C ASP A 207 -2.91 -27.95 12.06
N LEU A 208 -1.67 -27.85 12.55
CA LEU A 208 -0.49 -28.59 12.09
C LEU A 208 0.12 -29.51 13.14
N SER A 209 -0.54 -29.71 14.30
CA SER A 209 -0.05 -30.56 15.40
C SER A 209 -0.10 -32.07 15.11
N GLY A 210 -0.46 -32.45 13.88
CA GLY A 210 -0.60 -33.82 13.40
C GLY A 210 -0.97 -33.80 11.91
N GLU A 211 -1.90 -34.66 11.50
CA GLU A 211 -2.52 -34.59 10.16
C GLU A 211 -3.22 -33.22 9.96
N PRO A 212 -2.83 -32.41 8.96
CA PRO A 212 -3.30 -31.04 8.82
C PRO A 212 -4.82 -30.89 8.64
N LYS A 213 -5.45 -30.05 9.47
CA LYS A 213 -6.92 -29.93 9.54
C LYS A 213 -7.37 -28.48 9.56
N VAL A 214 -8.36 -28.14 8.72
CA VAL A 214 -8.99 -26.82 8.71
C VAL A 214 -9.80 -26.62 10.00
N LEU A 215 -9.54 -25.54 10.71
CA LEU A 215 -10.27 -25.11 11.91
C LEU A 215 -11.42 -24.14 11.58
N GLY A 216 -11.39 -23.55 10.38
CA GLY A 216 -12.41 -22.65 9.84
C GLY A 216 -11.78 -21.62 8.89
N SER A 217 -12.59 -20.64 8.46
CA SER A 217 -12.10 -19.49 7.69
C SER A 217 -12.88 -18.20 7.95
N ILE A 218 -12.25 -17.06 7.66
CA ILE A 218 -12.93 -15.77 7.48
C ILE A 218 -12.89 -15.40 6.00
N THR A 219 -14.02 -14.98 5.45
CA THR A 219 -14.18 -14.42 4.10
C THR A 219 -14.72 -13.00 4.26
N PRO A 220 -13.89 -11.94 4.30
CA PRO A 220 -14.40 -10.58 4.33
C PRO A 220 -14.90 -10.12 2.96
N ASP A 221 -15.77 -9.12 2.97
CA ASP A 221 -16.19 -8.38 1.80
C ASP A 221 -15.08 -7.43 1.30
N GLY A 222 -15.05 -7.14 0.00
CA GLY A 222 -14.00 -6.33 -0.63
C GLY A 222 -12.75 -7.11 -1.04
N SER A 223 -11.57 -6.57 -0.70
CA SER A 223 -10.26 -6.95 -1.24
C SER A 223 -9.19 -7.04 -0.15
N HIS A 224 -8.29 -8.03 -0.25
CA HIS A 224 -7.09 -8.09 0.60
C HIS A 224 -6.14 -6.94 0.24
N VAL A 225 -5.55 -6.29 1.24
CA VAL A 225 -4.45 -5.35 1.04
C VAL A 225 -3.14 -6.04 1.43
N ASP A 226 -3.01 -6.49 2.68
CA ASP A 226 -1.82 -7.17 3.21
C ASP A 226 -2.09 -7.74 4.63
N ALA A 227 -1.11 -8.39 5.25
CA ALA A 227 -1.17 -8.77 6.67
C ALA A 227 0.20 -8.74 7.38
N ARG A 228 0.22 -8.41 8.69
CA ARG A 228 1.44 -8.46 9.52
C ARG A 228 1.19 -9.30 10.77
N MET A 229 2.14 -10.15 11.14
CA MET A 229 2.07 -10.98 12.35
C MET A 229 3.15 -10.60 13.35
N VAL A 230 2.77 -10.44 14.62
CA VAL A 230 3.68 -10.18 15.73
C VAL A 230 3.43 -11.25 16.80
N GLY A 231 4.44 -12.09 17.06
CA GLY A 231 4.24 -13.31 17.84
C GLY A 231 3.23 -14.23 17.16
N SER A 232 2.12 -14.54 17.85
CA SER A 232 0.98 -15.29 17.31
C SER A 232 -0.15 -14.41 16.78
N THR A 233 -0.09 -13.09 16.94
CA THR A 233 -1.17 -12.16 16.59
C THR A 233 -1.01 -11.60 15.18
N VAL A 234 -1.94 -11.93 14.29
CA VAL A 234 -2.04 -11.42 12.93
C VAL A 234 -2.96 -10.20 12.88
N ARG A 235 -2.52 -9.15 12.19
CA ARG A 235 -3.35 -8.03 11.72
C ARG A 235 -3.61 -8.23 10.22
N LEU A 236 -4.85 -8.46 9.83
CA LEU A 236 -5.26 -8.62 8.42
C LEU A 236 -5.87 -7.31 7.94
N VAL A 237 -5.39 -6.77 6.83
CA VAL A 237 -5.87 -5.51 6.26
C VAL A 237 -6.72 -5.77 5.01
N VAL A 238 -7.92 -5.19 5.00
CA VAL A 238 -8.95 -5.38 3.96
C VAL A 238 -9.48 -4.01 3.54
N ARG A 239 -9.68 -3.79 2.24
CA ARG A 239 -10.39 -2.62 1.69
C ARG A 239 -11.70 -3.06 1.04
N SER A 240 -12.81 -2.46 1.46
CA SER A 240 -14.14 -2.67 0.88
C SER A 240 -14.78 -1.35 0.43
N GLU A 241 -15.58 -1.38 -0.62
CA GLU A 241 -16.41 -0.26 -1.10
C GLU A 241 -17.82 -0.33 -0.46
N PRO A 242 -18.55 0.79 -0.29
CA PRO A 242 -19.94 0.77 0.16
C PRO A 242 -20.85 0.03 -0.83
N ARG A 243 -21.68 -0.90 -0.33
CA ARG A 243 -22.64 -1.69 -1.11
C ARG A 243 -23.89 -0.88 -1.46
N ILE A 244 -23.71 0.11 -2.34
CA ILE A 244 -24.77 1.02 -2.80
C ILE A 244 -25.16 0.65 -4.23
N GLU A 245 -26.39 0.18 -4.42
CA GLU A 245 -26.94 -0.12 -5.74
C GLU A 245 -27.34 1.18 -6.45
N PHE A 246 -26.51 1.61 -7.38
CA PHE A 246 -26.80 2.78 -8.23
C PHE A 246 -27.84 2.44 -9.30
N PRO A 247 -28.83 3.31 -9.55
CA PRO A 247 -29.90 3.04 -10.51
C PRO A 247 -29.35 3.09 -11.94
N ASP A 248 -29.77 2.15 -12.80
CA ASP A 248 -29.54 2.26 -14.24
C ASP A 248 -30.18 3.56 -14.75
N PRO A 249 -29.41 4.52 -15.27
CA PRO A 249 -29.94 5.80 -15.70
C PRO A 249 -30.51 5.74 -17.13
N GLY A 250 -30.29 4.64 -17.88
CA GLY A 250 -30.56 4.50 -19.30
C GLY A 250 -29.40 4.98 -20.20
N PRO A 251 -29.46 4.72 -21.52
CA PRO A 251 -28.42 5.13 -22.45
C PRO A 251 -28.32 6.66 -22.59
N ASP A 252 -29.46 7.35 -22.69
CA ASP A 252 -29.52 8.78 -23.07
C ASP A 252 -29.30 9.76 -21.90
N ALA A 253 -29.08 9.26 -20.67
CA ALA A 253 -28.90 10.11 -19.50
C ALA A 253 -27.53 10.82 -19.50
N THR A 254 -27.54 12.14 -19.32
CA THR A 254 -26.35 13.00 -19.21
C THR A 254 -25.57 12.72 -17.92
N GLU A 255 -24.27 12.98 -17.90
CA GLU A 255 -23.43 12.77 -16.70
C GLU A 255 -23.91 13.58 -15.49
N THR A 256 -24.47 14.77 -15.70
CA THR A 256 -25.10 15.58 -14.64
C THR A 256 -26.30 14.88 -14.01
N GLU A 257 -27.20 14.31 -14.82
CA GLU A 257 -28.38 13.59 -14.33
C GLU A 257 -28.01 12.26 -13.68
N ARG A 258 -27.00 11.55 -14.20
CA ARG A 258 -26.41 10.37 -13.54
C ARG A 258 -25.86 10.72 -12.17
N THR A 259 -25.03 11.77 -12.09
CA THR A 259 -24.42 12.25 -10.84
C THR A 259 -25.48 12.67 -9.83
N ARG A 260 -26.51 13.42 -10.26
CA ARG A 260 -27.65 13.82 -9.42
C ARG A 260 -28.40 12.60 -8.85
N ARG A 261 -28.73 11.61 -9.69
CA ARG A 261 -29.36 10.35 -9.23
C ARG A 261 -28.47 9.58 -8.26
N ASN A 262 -27.18 9.49 -8.53
CA ASN A 262 -26.23 8.77 -7.69
C ASN A 262 -26.04 9.44 -6.33
N ALA A 263 -26.00 10.78 -6.26
CA ALA A 263 -26.02 11.54 -5.01
C ALA A 263 -27.35 11.38 -4.24
N GLU A 264 -28.47 11.32 -4.96
CA GLU A 264 -29.79 11.04 -4.36
C GLU A 264 -29.83 9.62 -3.75
N THR A 265 -29.25 8.61 -4.42
CA THR A 265 -29.08 7.25 -3.89
C THR A 265 -28.15 7.23 -2.68
N VAL A 266 -26.99 7.91 -2.74
CA VAL A 266 -26.05 8.01 -1.61
C VAL A 266 -26.72 8.60 -0.37
N SER A 267 -27.48 9.70 -0.51
CA SER A 267 -28.15 10.33 0.63
C SER A 267 -29.24 9.45 1.28
N LYS A 268 -29.75 8.46 0.54
CA LYS A 268 -30.75 7.47 1.00
C LYS A 268 -30.15 6.14 1.45
N ALA A 269 -28.91 5.81 1.05
CA ALA A 269 -28.27 4.52 1.31
C ALA A 269 -28.26 4.14 2.80
N PRO A 270 -28.81 2.98 3.21
CA PRO A 270 -29.01 2.61 4.61
C PRO A 270 -27.70 2.24 5.32
N LEU A 271 -27.72 2.14 6.65
CA LEU A 271 -26.54 1.85 7.49
C LEU A 271 -25.77 0.61 7.02
N GLU A 272 -26.51 -0.43 6.64
CA GLU A 272 -26.04 -1.73 6.19
C GLU A 272 -25.38 -1.70 4.80
N ALA A 273 -25.48 -0.59 4.05
CA ALA A 273 -24.72 -0.40 2.82
C ALA A 273 -23.26 0.00 3.11
N TRP A 274 -23.01 0.71 4.22
CA TRP A 274 -21.71 1.32 4.52
C TRP A 274 -20.79 0.42 5.34
N LEU A 275 -21.35 -0.38 6.26
CA LEU A 275 -20.56 -1.19 7.18
C LEU A 275 -19.88 -2.37 6.45
N PRO A 276 -18.56 -2.59 6.59
CA PRO A 276 -17.90 -3.77 6.05
C PRO A 276 -18.48 -5.05 6.66
N THR A 277 -18.70 -6.08 5.82
CA THR A 277 -19.20 -7.38 6.29
C THR A 277 -18.16 -8.47 6.09
N TYR A 278 -18.28 -9.54 6.86
CA TYR A 278 -17.40 -10.70 6.76
C TYR A 278 -18.13 -11.96 7.21
N GLU A 279 -17.80 -13.09 6.59
CA GLU A 279 -18.40 -14.38 6.85
C GLU A 279 -17.39 -15.27 7.58
N VAL A 280 -17.80 -15.85 8.71
CA VAL A 280 -16.98 -16.77 9.51
C VAL A 280 -17.54 -18.17 9.33
N THR A 281 -16.76 -19.07 8.73
CA THR A 281 -17.11 -20.49 8.55
C THR A 281 -16.34 -21.33 9.56
N ASP A 282 -17.04 -22.16 10.34
CA ASP A 282 -16.41 -23.05 11.31
C ASP A 282 -15.94 -24.39 10.71
N ALA A 283 -15.31 -25.24 11.53
CA ALA A 283 -14.83 -26.56 11.13
C ALA A 283 -15.93 -27.56 10.71
N SER A 284 -17.21 -27.27 10.94
CA SER A 284 -18.35 -28.05 10.44
C SER A 284 -18.86 -27.57 9.08
N GLY A 285 -18.38 -26.43 8.60
CA GLY A 285 -18.89 -25.75 7.41
C GLY A 285 -20.07 -24.82 7.68
N ALA A 286 -20.42 -24.56 8.94
CA ALA A 286 -21.47 -23.61 9.29
C ALA A 286 -20.94 -22.17 9.17
N THR A 287 -21.59 -21.35 8.35
CA THR A 287 -21.21 -19.96 8.10
C THR A 287 -22.09 -18.98 8.86
N THR A 288 -21.46 -18.04 9.57
CA THR A 288 -22.10 -16.91 10.23
C THR A 288 -21.64 -15.61 9.57
N LYS A 289 -22.58 -14.86 8.96
CA LYS A 289 -22.30 -13.50 8.48
C LYS A 289 -22.28 -12.51 9.63
N LYS A 290 -21.29 -11.62 9.63
CA LYS A 290 -21.07 -10.54 10.60
C LYS A 290 -20.87 -9.22 9.87
N SER A 291 -21.00 -8.13 10.63
CA SER A 291 -20.68 -6.77 10.23
C SER A 291 -19.64 -6.20 11.21
N VAL A 292 -18.87 -5.21 10.76
CA VAL A 292 -18.22 -4.26 11.68
C VAL A 292 -19.33 -3.48 12.40
N ALA A 293 -19.14 -3.18 13.69
CA ALA A 293 -20.06 -2.38 14.49
C ALA A 293 -19.78 -0.88 14.24
N CYS A 294 -20.80 -0.02 14.25
CA CYS A 294 -20.64 1.39 13.87
C CYS A 294 -19.70 2.16 14.81
N GLU A 295 -19.64 1.75 16.08
CA GLU A 295 -18.76 2.28 17.13
C GLU A 295 -17.29 1.87 16.95
N GLN A 296 -17.01 0.93 16.04
CA GLN A 296 -15.67 0.53 15.62
C GLN A 296 -15.25 1.15 14.28
N VAL A 297 -16.07 2.06 13.72
CA VAL A 297 -15.75 2.86 12.53
C VAL A 297 -15.24 4.23 12.96
N SER A 298 -14.04 4.60 12.48
CA SER A 298 -13.45 5.93 12.65
C SER A 298 -13.25 6.63 11.30
N HIS A 299 -12.86 7.90 11.31
CA HIS A 299 -12.44 8.58 10.07
C HIS A 299 -11.27 9.56 10.30
N PRO A 300 -10.46 9.85 9.27
CA PRO A 300 -9.63 11.06 9.24
C PRO A 300 -10.50 12.32 9.07
N GLN A 301 -9.97 13.51 9.35
CA GLN A 301 -10.76 14.75 9.26
C GLN A 301 -11.30 14.99 7.84
N GLU A 302 -10.49 14.71 6.83
CA GLU A 302 -10.86 14.71 5.42
C GLU A 302 -10.97 13.26 4.94
N TYR A 303 -12.09 12.91 4.32
CA TYR A 303 -12.34 11.57 3.79
C TYR A 303 -13.38 11.62 2.67
N THR A 304 -13.37 10.60 1.81
CA THR A 304 -14.28 10.48 0.66
C THR A 304 -15.55 9.71 0.99
N GLY A 305 -15.53 8.83 1.99
CA GLY A 305 -16.62 7.88 2.28
C GLY A 305 -16.79 6.77 1.23
N ALA A 306 -16.04 6.79 0.13
CA ALA A 306 -16.11 5.83 -0.97
C ALA A 306 -15.36 4.51 -0.69
N SER A 307 -14.65 4.41 0.43
CA SER A 307 -13.89 3.21 0.82
C SER A 307 -13.84 3.05 2.34
N MET A 308 -13.74 1.80 2.77
CA MET A 308 -13.58 1.38 4.15
C MET A 308 -12.35 0.48 4.28
N LEU A 309 -11.39 0.93 5.07
CA LEU A 309 -10.19 0.20 5.43
C LEU A 309 -10.42 -0.53 6.76
N SER A 310 -10.42 -1.86 6.75
CA SER A 310 -10.70 -2.69 7.93
C SER A 310 -9.47 -3.48 8.38
N VAL A 311 -9.25 -3.55 9.69
CA VAL A 311 -8.14 -4.30 10.29
C VAL A 311 -8.69 -5.36 11.24
N HIS A 312 -8.72 -6.63 10.79
CA HIS A 312 -9.09 -7.77 11.63
C HIS A 312 -7.89 -8.22 12.48
N THR A 313 -8.17 -8.79 13.65
CA THR A 313 -7.16 -9.35 14.56
C THR A 313 -7.37 -10.84 14.74
N LEU A 314 -6.33 -11.67 14.59
CA LEU A 314 -6.39 -13.10 14.90
C LEU A 314 -5.19 -13.50 15.77
N ASP A 315 -5.41 -13.93 17.01
CA ASP A 315 -4.37 -14.65 17.75
C ASP A 315 -4.43 -16.14 17.38
N LEU A 316 -3.49 -16.59 16.55
CA LEU A 316 -3.42 -17.98 16.10
C LEU A 316 -3.31 -18.97 17.28
N GLY A 317 -2.79 -18.53 18.44
CA GLY A 317 -2.72 -19.31 19.67
C GLY A 317 -4.09 -19.73 20.22
N GLN A 318 -5.16 -18.98 19.94
CA GLN A 318 -6.53 -19.33 20.32
C GLN A 318 -7.16 -20.42 19.43
N GLY A 319 -6.51 -20.81 18.32
CA GLY A 319 -7.07 -21.77 17.37
C GLY A 319 -8.39 -21.28 16.76
N ALA A 320 -9.40 -22.15 16.70
CA ALA A 320 -10.69 -21.84 16.06
C ALA A 320 -11.39 -20.59 16.66
N ALA A 321 -11.20 -20.30 17.96
CA ALA A 321 -11.81 -19.15 18.62
C ALA A 321 -11.34 -17.80 18.04
N ALA A 322 -10.11 -17.73 17.52
CA ALA A 322 -9.56 -16.54 16.87
C ALA A 322 -10.46 -16.02 15.73
N LEU A 323 -11.05 -16.94 14.96
CA LEU A 323 -11.91 -16.59 13.82
C LEU A 323 -13.20 -15.91 14.28
N SER A 324 -13.82 -16.44 15.34
CA SER A 324 -15.02 -15.89 15.96
C SER A 324 -14.78 -14.59 16.73
N GLU A 325 -13.62 -14.42 17.35
CA GLU A 325 -13.24 -13.27 18.19
C GLU A 325 -12.58 -12.12 17.41
N SER A 326 -12.53 -12.21 16.08
CA SER A 326 -11.65 -11.40 15.21
C SER A 326 -11.81 -9.88 15.22
N ALA A 327 -12.85 -9.37 15.91
CA ALA A 327 -13.07 -7.99 16.34
C ALA A 327 -12.42 -6.89 15.45
N PRO A 328 -12.81 -6.76 14.18
CA PRO A 328 -12.26 -5.73 13.30
C PRO A 328 -12.68 -4.32 13.72
N ILE A 329 -11.74 -3.39 13.56
CA ILE A 329 -12.04 -1.96 13.44
C ILE A 329 -12.01 -1.55 11.97
N SER A 330 -12.66 -0.43 11.63
CA SER A 330 -12.60 0.18 10.30
C SER A 330 -12.31 1.67 10.35
N VAL A 331 -11.73 2.18 9.27
CA VAL A 331 -11.57 3.61 9.00
C VAL A 331 -12.21 3.92 7.64
N ALA A 332 -12.97 5.01 7.56
CA ALA A 332 -13.55 5.51 6.31
C ALA A 332 -12.47 6.14 5.42
N ALA A 333 -11.62 5.30 4.84
CA ALA A 333 -10.45 5.67 4.05
C ALA A 333 -10.06 4.55 3.05
N ASP A 334 -9.11 4.87 2.16
CA ASP A 334 -8.51 3.94 1.20
C ASP A 334 -7.24 3.27 1.80
N GLY A 335 -6.66 2.29 1.10
CA GLY A 335 -5.42 1.63 1.50
C GLY A 335 -4.89 0.69 0.42
N ASP A 336 -3.63 0.89 0.02
CA ASP A 336 -2.93 0.12 -1.02
C ASP A 336 -1.65 -0.56 -0.53
N THR A 337 -1.09 -0.11 0.60
CA THR A 337 0.20 -0.60 1.11
C THR A 337 0.20 -0.57 2.62
N VAL A 338 0.72 -1.63 3.23
CA VAL A 338 0.79 -1.80 4.68
C VAL A 338 2.24 -1.82 5.12
N TYR A 339 2.54 -1.20 6.25
CA TYR A 339 3.82 -1.27 6.97
C TYR A 339 3.55 -1.63 8.43
N GLY A 340 4.40 -2.42 9.07
CA GLY A 340 4.24 -2.79 10.48
C GLY A 340 5.56 -2.91 11.24
N THR A 341 5.56 -2.40 12.47
CA THR A 341 6.57 -2.64 13.51
C THR A 341 5.98 -3.59 14.58
N GLY A 342 6.74 -3.92 15.62
CA GLY A 342 6.20 -4.67 16.78
C GLY A 342 5.15 -3.90 17.61
N SER A 343 4.96 -2.60 17.36
CA SER A 343 4.11 -1.71 18.18
C SER A 343 3.15 -0.84 17.36
N SER A 344 3.32 -0.72 16.05
CA SER A 344 2.43 0.08 15.19
C SER A 344 2.25 -0.53 13.81
N LEU A 345 1.05 -0.36 13.26
CA LEU A 345 0.67 -0.70 11.90
C LEU A 345 0.34 0.61 11.18
N TYR A 346 0.87 0.80 9.98
CA TYR A 346 0.58 1.93 9.11
C TYR A 346 -0.05 1.38 7.84
N VAL A 347 -1.11 2.03 7.38
CA VAL A 347 -1.65 1.78 6.04
C VAL A 347 -1.58 3.08 5.26
N THR A 348 -1.12 2.99 4.02
CA THR A 348 -1.00 4.12 3.11
C THR A 348 -1.80 3.87 1.84
N SER A 349 -2.41 4.91 1.30
CA SER A 349 -3.09 4.92 0.00
C SER A 349 -2.35 5.82 -0.98
N ASN A 350 -2.48 5.51 -2.27
CA ASN A 350 -1.97 6.32 -3.39
C ASN A 350 -3.19 6.79 -4.22
N PRO A 351 -4.01 7.72 -3.70
CA PRO A 351 -5.45 7.78 -3.96
C PRO A 351 -5.81 7.94 -5.43
N ARG A 352 -6.58 6.97 -5.97
CA ARG A 352 -6.83 6.87 -7.43
C ARG A 352 -7.88 7.84 -7.99
N TRP A 353 -8.39 8.78 -7.20
CA TRP A 353 -9.37 9.80 -7.63
C TRP A 353 -8.75 11.01 -8.36
N TRP A 354 -7.43 11.09 -8.35
CA TRP A 354 -6.55 12.06 -9.04
C TRP A 354 -6.65 12.16 -10.59
N TRP A 355 -7.40 11.29 -11.27
CA TRP A 355 -7.62 11.43 -12.73
C TRP A 355 -8.77 12.43 -12.95
N PRO A 356 -8.58 13.52 -13.72
CA PRO A 356 -9.49 14.66 -13.68
C PRO A 356 -10.83 14.39 -14.37
N MET A 357 -11.84 14.07 -13.57
CA MET A 357 -13.24 14.35 -13.90
C MET A 357 -13.63 15.70 -13.28
N PRO A 358 -14.00 16.72 -14.08
CA PRO A 358 -14.56 17.97 -13.57
C PRO A 358 -15.89 17.74 -12.82
N VAL A 359 -15.84 17.65 -11.50
CA VAL A 359 -17.04 17.69 -10.66
C VAL A 359 -17.40 19.17 -10.43
N GLU A 360 -18.36 19.67 -11.19
CA GLU A 360 -18.94 20.99 -10.92
C GLU A 360 -19.67 20.97 -9.55
N PRO A 361 -19.50 21.99 -8.69
CA PRO A 361 -20.11 22.01 -7.36
C PRO A 361 -21.62 22.23 -7.48
N ILE A 362 -22.39 21.14 -7.33
CA ILE A 362 -23.86 21.19 -7.32
C ILE A 362 -24.33 21.93 -6.06
N ILE A 363 -24.96 23.09 -6.25
CA ILE A 363 -25.74 23.76 -5.20
C ILE A 363 -27.04 22.97 -5.02
N ILE A 364 -27.19 22.35 -3.86
CA ILE A 364 -28.48 21.76 -3.44
C ILE A 364 -29.29 22.90 -2.82
N GLU A 365 -30.29 23.42 -3.53
CA GLU A 365 -31.28 24.31 -2.93
C GLU A 365 -32.14 23.51 -1.93
N GLU A 366 -32.21 23.96 -0.68
CA GLU A 366 -33.17 23.40 0.28
C GLU A 366 -34.60 23.65 -0.21
N ALA A 367 -35.40 22.58 -0.28
CA ALA A 367 -36.78 22.68 -0.73
C ALA A 367 -37.58 23.65 0.16
N PRO A 368 -38.20 24.70 -0.38
CA PRO A 368 -38.83 25.75 0.42
C PRO A 368 -40.00 25.17 1.24
N ALA A 369 -40.03 25.52 2.53
CA ALA A 369 -41.05 25.05 3.45
C ALA A 369 -42.46 25.46 2.98
N ALA A 370 -43.38 24.49 2.98
CA ALA A 370 -44.75 24.71 2.52
C ALA A 370 -45.49 25.77 3.35
N SER A 371 -46.33 26.57 2.69
CA SER A 371 -47.28 27.49 3.30
C SER A 371 -48.52 27.63 2.40
N PRO A 372 -49.69 28.01 2.96
CA PRO A 372 -50.97 27.47 2.49
C PRO A 372 -51.65 28.23 1.34
N GLU A 373 -52.74 27.64 0.85
CA GLU A 373 -53.59 28.08 -0.25
C GLU A 373 -54.23 29.47 -0.05
N GLU A 374 -54.45 30.21 -1.14
CA GLU A 374 -55.67 31.00 -1.32
C GLU A 374 -56.04 31.09 -2.82
N THR A 375 -57.26 31.55 -3.15
CA THR A 375 -57.94 31.17 -4.42
C THR A 375 -58.45 32.33 -5.30
N SER A 376 -58.33 32.16 -6.63
CA SER A 376 -59.19 32.67 -7.73
C SER A 376 -58.38 32.78 -9.05
N GLY A 377 -58.95 32.72 -10.26
CA GLY A 377 -60.31 32.37 -10.67
C GLY A 377 -60.63 32.87 -12.10
N GLY A 378 -61.00 31.98 -13.03
CA GLY A 378 -61.34 32.34 -14.42
C GLY A 378 -60.99 31.22 -15.42
N ALA A 379 -61.73 31.10 -16.54
CA ALA A 379 -61.65 29.97 -17.47
C ALA A 379 -61.84 30.43 -18.96
N PRO A 380 -62.03 29.56 -19.98
CA PRO A 380 -60.96 29.23 -20.93
C PRO A 380 -61.33 29.42 -22.42
N ASN A 381 -60.41 29.16 -23.37
CA ASN A 381 -60.82 28.80 -24.75
C ASN A 381 -59.76 28.03 -25.60
N VAL A 382 -60.03 26.74 -25.81
CA VAL A 382 -59.98 25.93 -27.07
C VAL A 382 -58.77 25.95 -28.04
N GLU A 383 -58.36 24.71 -28.38
CA GLU A 383 -57.48 24.10 -29.41
C GLU A 383 -57.80 24.42 -30.91
N PRO A 384 -57.10 23.91 -31.98
CA PRO A 384 -56.35 22.63 -32.06
C PRO A 384 -55.03 22.52 -32.90
N THR A 385 -54.38 21.36 -32.69
CA THR A 385 -53.40 20.56 -33.49
C THR A 385 -54.01 20.04 -34.83
N PRO A 386 -53.38 19.17 -35.70
CA PRO A 386 -52.22 18.25 -35.51
C PRO A 386 -51.20 18.05 -36.69
N ALA A 387 -50.16 17.23 -36.43
CA ALA A 387 -49.53 16.18 -37.29
C ALA A 387 -48.83 16.50 -38.65
N GLU A 388 -47.95 15.65 -39.24
CA GLU A 388 -46.98 14.61 -38.77
C GLU A 388 -46.18 14.05 -39.99
N GLU A 389 -44.88 13.73 -39.85
CA GLU A 389 -44.02 12.87 -40.74
C GLU A 389 -43.83 13.26 -42.25
N THR A 390 -42.93 12.67 -43.10
CA THR A 390 -41.91 11.59 -43.00
C THR A 390 -40.72 11.78 -44.01
N VAL A 391 -39.53 11.21 -43.69
CA VAL A 391 -38.49 10.60 -44.61
C VAL A 391 -37.64 11.48 -45.58
N ALA A 392 -36.45 10.97 -45.98
CA ALA A 392 -35.35 11.59 -46.76
C ALA A 392 -34.79 10.59 -47.84
N PRO A 393 -33.54 10.64 -48.41
CA PRO A 393 -32.48 11.68 -48.64
C PRO A 393 -32.05 11.67 -50.16
N PRO A 394 -30.76 11.68 -50.60
CA PRO A 394 -29.56 12.57 -50.47
C PRO A 394 -29.34 13.37 -51.82
N PRO A 395 -28.15 13.55 -52.52
CA PRO A 395 -26.70 13.57 -52.20
C PRO A 395 -25.83 14.73 -52.85
N GLU A 396 -24.50 14.72 -52.60
CA GLU A 396 -23.33 15.14 -53.44
C GLU A 396 -23.08 16.60 -53.97
N GLY A 397 -21.78 17.01 -54.00
CA GLY A 397 -21.25 18.12 -54.84
C GLY A 397 -20.08 18.97 -54.26
N GLN A 398 -18.91 19.02 -54.94
CA GLN A 398 -17.73 19.90 -54.63
C GLN A 398 -17.61 21.06 -55.67
N PRO A 399 -16.52 21.89 -55.74
CA PRO A 399 -15.84 22.76 -54.74
C PRO A 399 -16.08 24.29 -55.07
N THR A 400 -15.21 25.34 -55.16
CA THR A 400 -13.73 25.59 -55.15
C THR A 400 -13.35 27.11 -55.04
N LEU A 401 -12.06 27.41 -54.75
CA LEU A 401 -11.25 28.63 -55.07
C LEU A 401 -11.29 29.94 -54.21
N LEU A 402 -10.15 30.68 -54.31
CA LEU A 402 -9.66 31.90 -53.61
C LEU A 402 -9.49 33.08 -54.65
N PRO A 403 -8.86 34.28 -54.39
CA PRO A 403 -8.38 34.96 -53.15
C PRO A 403 -8.72 36.50 -53.02
N ASP A 404 -8.36 37.10 -51.87
CA ASP A 404 -7.69 38.41 -51.53
C ASP A 404 -7.43 39.54 -52.60
N PRO A 405 -6.94 40.77 -52.21
CA PRO A 405 -7.27 41.67 -51.08
C PRO A 405 -7.26 43.20 -51.43
N VAL A 406 -7.81 44.10 -50.58
CA VAL A 406 -7.35 45.53 -50.49
C VAL A 406 -7.68 46.27 -49.17
N THR A 407 -6.83 47.24 -48.83
CA THR A 407 -6.96 48.36 -47.84
C THR A 407 -6.79 49.71 -48.59
N PRO A 408 -7.04 50.95 -48.04
CA PRO A 408 -6.87 51.40 -46.64
C PRO A 408 -7.89 52.47 -46.10
N THR A 409 -7.55 53.04 -44.93
CA THR A 409 -8.08 54.24 -44.20
C THR A 409 -7.92 55.59 -44.98
N PRO A 410 -8.44 56.79 -44.55
CA PRO A 410 -8.45 57.35 -43.17
C PRO A 410 -9.56 58.36 -42.70
N THR A 411 -9.62 58.55 -41.36
CA THR A 411 -9.77 59.79 -40.53
C THR A 411 -10.66 60.99 -40.93
N ALA A 412 -11.55 61.44 -40.00
CA ALA A 412 -11.70 62.87 -39.59
C ALA A 412 -12.57 63.13 -38.31
N SER A 413 -12.25 64.22 -37.60
CA SER A 413 -12.90 64.91 -36.46
C SER A 413 -14.44 65.04 -36.52
N ALA A 414 -15.24 64.96 -35.44
CA ALA A 414 -15.22 65.56 -34.08
C ALA A 414 -15.86 66.97 -33.96
N SER A 415 -16.71 67.19 -32.95
CA SER A 415 -17.25 68.50 -32.50
C SER A 415 -17.78 68.43 -31.07
N THR A 416 -17.76 69.54 -30.33
CA THR A 416 -17.96 69.63 -28.86
C THR A 416 -19.08 70.59 -28.47
N SER A 417 -19.80 70.30 -27.37
CA SER A 417 -20.68 71.25 -26.66
C SER A 417 -21.03 70.77 -25.25
N ALA A 418 -21.01 71.68 -24.26
CA ALA A 418 -21.32 71.49 -22.84
C ALA A 418 -21.44 72.90 -22.17
N PRO A 419 -21.85 73.07 -20.89
CA PRO A 419 -22.35 72.10 -19.90
C PRO A 419 -23.65 72.55 -19.17
N THR A 420 -23.93 71.94 -17.99
CA THR A 420 -24.63 72.50 -16.78
C THR A 420 -26.09 72.03 -16.53
N PRO A 421 -26.47 71.62 -15.29
CA PRO A 421 -25.72 70.95 -14.22
C PRO A 421 -26.36 69.62 -13.72
N THR A 422 -25.66 68.93 -12.81
CA THR A 422 -26.01 67.63 -12.19
C THR A 422 -27.16 67.69 -11.17
N PRO A 423 -27.99 66.63 -11.11
CA PRO A 423 -28.20 65.90 -9.85
C PRO A 423 -27.87 64.40 -9.97
N THR A 424 -27.41 63.77 -8.89
CA THR A 424 -26.88 62.39 -8.84
C THR A 424 -26.71 61.98 -7.36
N PRO A 425 -26.81 60.69 -6.94
CA PRO A 425 -27.14 59.47 -7.69
C PRO A 425 -28.41 58.72 -7.20
N THR A 426 -28.95 57.87 -8.07
CA THR A 426 -29.46 56.54 -7.66
C THR A 426 -28.79 55.52 -8.59
N PRO A 427 -28.09 54.49 -8.09
CA PRO A 427 -27.37 53.55 -8.95
C PRO A 427 -28.33 52.54 -9.60
N THR A 428 -28.52 52.64 -10.92
CA THR A 428 -29.06 51.55 -11.74
C THR A 428 -27.96 50.51 -11.94
N PRO A 429 -28.18 49.20 -11.67
CA PRO A 429 -27.18 48.18 -11.93
C PRO A 429 -26.91 48.07 -13.43
N THR A 430 -25.63 48.04 -13.80
CA THR A 430 -25.20 47.77 -15.19
C THR A 430 -25.16 46.25 -15.38
N PRO A 431 -25.69 45.69 -16.49
CA PRO A 431 -25.47 44.29 -16.81
C PRO A 431 -23.99 44.10 -17.16
N THR A 432 -23.24 43.46 -16.26
CA THR A 432 -21.81 43.15 -16.45
C THR A 432 -21.51 41.71 -16.05
N ASP A 433 -22.39 40.80 -16.48
CA ASP A 433 -22.10 39.37 -16.56
C ASP A 433 -21.56 39.05 -17.95
N THR A 434 -20.25 39.27 -18.12
CA THR A 434 -19.48 38.35 -18.97
C THR A 434 -19.21 37.13 -18.09
N PRO A 435 -19.65 35.91 -18.45
CA PRO A 435 -19.41 34.74 -17.63
C PRO A 435 -17.91 34.60 -17.30
N ASP A 436 -17.56 34.53 -16.02
CA ASP A 436 -16.17 34.28 -15.60
C ASP A 436 -15.70 33.00 -16.29
N SER A 437 -14.57 33.07 -16.99
CA SER A 437 -14.14 31.97 -17.86
C SER A 437 -13.89 30.73 -17.00
N ALA A 438 -14.75 29.73 -17.17
CA ALA A 438 -14.89 28.59 -16.27
C ALA A 438 -13.51 28.04 -15.89
N LYS A 439 -13.09 28.32 -14.65
CA LYS A 439 -11.78 27.91 -14.14
C LYS A 439 -11.75 26.39 -14.16
N THR A 440 -10.97 25.82 -15.07
CA THR A 440 -10.74 24.38 -15.15
C THR A 440 -10.41 23.90 -13.73
N PRO A 441 -11.20 22.99 -13.14
CA PRO A 441 -11.00 22.62 -11.75
C PRO A 441 -9.59 22.08 -11.59
N VAL A 442 -8.83 22.73 -10.70
CA VAL A 442 -7.44 22.36 -10.42
C VAL A 442 -7.48 20.93 -9.89
N ALA A 443 -6.81 20.02 -10.59
CA ALA A 443 -6.68 18.63 -10.15
C ALA A 443 -6.09 18.62 -8.73
N PRO A 444 -6.59 17.74 -7.83
CA PRO A 444 -6.04 17.63 -6.49
C PRO A 444 -4.54 17.33 -6.56
N PRO A 445 -3.72 17.83 -5.61
CA PRO A 445 -2.30 17.49 -5.57
C PRO A 445 -2.12 15.97 -5.48
N GLU A 446 -1.12 15.46 -6.18
CA GLU A 446 -0.68 14.08 -6.04
C GLU A 446 -0.07 13.91 -4.64
N GLU A 447 -0.72 13.10 -3.79
CA GLU A 447 -0.38 12.90 -2.38
C GLU A 447 -0.46 11.40 -2.01
N THR A 448 0.25 11.01 -0.94
CA THR A 448 0.10 9.73 -0.24
C THR A 448 -0.61 9.98 1.08
N GLU A 449 -1.75 9.33 1.34
CA GLU A 449 -2.39 9.38 2.66
C GLU A 449 -1.83 8.29 3.57
N VAL A 450 -1.85 8.53 4.89
CA VAL A 450 -1.22 7.68 5.90
C VAL A 450 -2.14 7.54 7.10
N HIS A 451 -2.41 6.32 7.53
CA HIS A 451 -3.25 5.99 8.70
C HIS A 451 -2.45 5.11 9.67
N ARG A 452 -2.27 5.56 10.93
CA ARG A 452 -1.56 4.79 11.97
C ARG A 452 -2.53 4.12 12.93
N PHE A 453 -2.22 2.87 13.26
CA PHE A 453 -2.83 2.07 14.31
C PHE A 453 -1.76 1.62 15.31
N ASP A 454 -2.05 1.78 16.60
CA ASP A 454 -1.30 1.20 17.72
C ASP A 454 -1.75 -0.26 17.90
N ILE A 455 -0.78 -1.17 17.86
CA ILE A 455 -1.02 -2.62 17.93
C ILE A 455 -0.40 -3.27 19.17
N THR A 456 0.03 -2.46 20.15
CA THR A 456 0.70 -2.93 21.39
C THR A 456 -0.20 -3.76 22.30
N ALA A 457 -1.51 -3.56 22.22
CA ALA A 457 -2.51 -4.31 22.98
C ALA A 457 -2.92 -5.63 22.27
N PRO A 458 -3.16 -6.72 23.02
CA PRO A 458 -3.87 -7.88 22.49
C PRO A 458 -5.34 -7.53 22.21
N GLY A 459 -5.94 -8.18 21.21
CA GLY A 459 -7.26 -7.80 20.70
C GLY A 459 -7.19 -6.62 19.72
N ALA A 460 -8.32 -5.98 19.45
CA ALA A 460 -8.47 -4.97 18.39
C ALA A 460 -7.44 -3.81 18.49
N PRO A 461 -6.84 -3.37 17.37
CA PRO A 461 -5.85 -2.29 17.37
C PRO A 461 -6.53 -0.93 17.53
N ARG A 462 -5.77 0.08 18.00
CA ARG A 462 -6.27 1.43 18.26
C ARG A 462 -5.81 2.39 17.17
N TYR A 463 -6.74 2.91 16.36
CA TYR A 463 -6.45 4.01 15.43
C TYR A 463 -5.90 5.25 16.19
N VAL A 464 -4.84 5.87 15.67
CA VAL A 464 -4.02 6.87 16.39
C VAL A 464 -4.09 8.25 15.73
N ALA A 465 -3.79 8.31 14.44
CA ALA A 465 -3.62 9.54 13.68
C ALA A 465 -3.71 9.26 12.18
N SER A 466 -3.95 10.32 11.41
CA SER A 466 -3.81 10.33 9.96
C SER A 466 -3.07 11.57 9.49
N GLY A 467 -2.29 11.43 8.42
CA GLY A 467 -1.55 12.50 7.77
C GLY A 467 -1.46 12.27 6.26
N LYS A 468 -0.85 13.22 5.55
CA LYS A 468 -0.61 13.16 4.10
C LYS A 468 0.79 13.69 3.79
N VAL A 469 1.40 13.22 2.71
CA VAL A 469 2.66 13.78 2.15
C VAL A 469 2.56 13.91 0.63
N PRO A 470 3.18 14.91 -0.01
CA PRO A 470 3.16 15.06 -1.46
C PRO A 470 3.86 13.90 -2.20
N GLY A 471 3.37 13.60 -3.40
CA GLY A 471 3.84 12.53 -4.27
C GLY A 471 3.29 11.15 -3.93
N ARG A 472 3.49 10.19 -4.84
CA ARG A 472 3.15 8.77 -4.64
C ARG A 472 4.22 8.03 -3.87
N LEU A 473 3.80 7.17 -2.95
CA LEU A 473 4.62 6.11 -2.40
C LEU A 473 4.96 5.08 -3.48
N LEU A 474 6.20 4.59 -3.55
CA LEU A 474 6.49 3.41 -4.38
C LEU A 474 5.88 2.15 -3.76
N ASN A 475 6.10 1.93 -2.45
CA ASN A 475 5.77 0.71 -1.72
C ASN A 475 6.15 0.80 -0.23
N GLN A 476 5.97 -0.28 0.54
CA GLN A 476 6.42 -0.34 1.94
C GLN A 476 7.96 -0.33 2.16
N TYR A 477 8.84 -0.46 1.13
CA TYR A 477 10.27 -0.06 1.29
C TYR A 477 10.41 1.43 1.61
N SER A 478 9.36 2.21 1.36
CA SER A 478 9.37 3.66 1.41
C SER A 478 8.81 4.24 2.72
N VAL A 479 8.15 3.46 3.59
CA VAL A 479 7.56 3.90 4.90
C VAL A 479 8.30 3.32 6.12
N SER A 480 8.97 4.11 6.97
CA SER A 480 9.82 3.63 8.10
C SER A 480 9.51 4.33 9.41
N GLU A 481 9.27 3.60 10.49
CA GLU A 481 9.36 4.14 11.85
C GLU A 481 10.81 4.06 12.35
N HIS A 482 11.31 5.10 12.99
CA HIS A 482 12.59 5.12 13.69
C HIS A 482 12.58 6.20 14.77
N GLU A 483 12.89 5.82 16.02
CA GLU A 483 13.00 6.75 17.16
C GLU A 483 11.81 7.73 17.28
N GLY A 484 10.58 7.22 17.15
CA GLY A 484 9.34 8.01 17.25
C GLY A 484 8.98 8.83 16.01
N HIS A 485 9.67 8.63 14.88
CA HIS A 485 9.43 9.35 13.63
C HIS A 485 9.11 8.39 12.48
N LEU A 486 8.06 8.70 11.72
CA LEU A 486 7.71 8.01 10.47
C LEU A 486 8.42 8.70 9.30
N ARG A 487 9.04 7.95 8.40
CA ARG A 487 9.84 8.47 7.29
C ARG A 487 9.31 7.90 5.99
N ILE A 488 8.91 8.76 5.07
CA ILE A 488 8.17 8.39 3.85
C ILE A 488 8.90 8.92 2.62
N ALA A 489 9.26 8.02 1.69
CA ALA A 489 9.84 8.37 0.40
C ALA A 489 8.80 8.33 -0.71
N THR A 490 8.69 9.39 -1.51
CA THR A 490 7.71 9.49 -2.60
C THR A 490 8.33 10.04 -3.89
N THR A 491 7.62 9.88 -5.01
CA THR A 491 7.85 10.64 -6.25
C THR A 491 6.61 11.50 -6.52
N LEU A 492 6.81 12.81 -6.69
CA LEU A 492 5.80 13.76 -7.14
C LEU A 492 5.96 14.03 -8.64
N ASN A 493 4.91 13.78 -9.42
CA ASN A 493 4.83 14.07 -10.84
C ASN A 493 4.13 15.40 -11.10
N THR A 494 4.65 16.19 -12.04
CA THR A 494 4.02 17.42 -12.55
C THR A 494 4.04 17.41 -14.08
N GLU A 495 3.28 18.30 -14.72
CA GLU A 495 3.27 18.48 -16.18
C GLU A 495 4.66 18.73 -16.81
N LYS A 496 5.65 19.15 -16.01
CA LYS A 496 6.95 19.67 -16.48
C LYS A 496 8.14 18.82 -16.03
N SER A 497 8.04 18.14 -14.89
CA SER A 497 9.06 17.26 -14.32
C SER A 497 8.45 16.34 -13.27
N SER A 498 9.11 15.22 -13.01
CA SER A 498 8.95 14.46 -11.76
C SER A 498 10.09 14.81 -10.80
N SER A 499 9.87 14.65 -9.50
CA SER A 499 10.91 14.82 -8.48
C SER A 499 10.62 13.89 -7.29
N SER A 500 11.65 13.41 -6.61
CA SER A 500 11.50 12.53 -5.45
C SER A 500 11.96 13.20 -4.17
N ALA A 501 11.32 12.83 -3.06
CA ALA A 501 11.55 13.41 -1.75
C ALA A 501 11.46 12.36 -0.64
N VAL A 502 12.05 12.67 0.53
CA VAL A 502 11.82 11.93 1.78
C VAL A 502 11.34 12.87 2.87
N TYR A 503 10.13 12.64 3.35
CA TYR A 503 9.51 13.36 4.46
C TYR A 503 9.74 12.62 5.77
N VAL A 504 9.82 13.37 6.87
CA VAL A 504 9.91 12.87 8.24
C VAL A 504 8.75 13.47 9.02
N LEU A 505 7.88 12.60 9.55
CA LEU A 505 6.70 12.92 10.35
C LEU A 505 6.90 12.44 11.79
N ASN A 506 6.27 13.09 12.76
CA ASN A 506 6.17 12.56 14.11
C ASN A 506 5.21 11.36 14.14
N ALA A 507 5.58 10.21 14.74
CA ALA A 507 4.77 8.99 14.64
C ALA A 507 3.43 9.05 15.40
N ASP A 508 3.32 9.84 16.48
CA ASP A 508 2.08 9.95 17.28
C ASP A 508 1.05 10.90 16.68
N THR A 509 1.48 11.85 15.85
CA THR A 509 0.59 12.83 15.20
C THR A 509 0.50 12.69 13.69
N LEU A 510 1.52 12.15 13.03
CA LEU A 510 1.73 12.24 11.57
C LEU A 510 1.83 13.68 11.03
N ALA A 511 2.11 14.67 11.89
CA ALA A 511 2.52 16.00 11.47
C ALA A 511 3.98 15.99 10.98
N GLU A 512 4.29 16.80 9.98
CA GLU A 512 5.63 16.93 9.40
C GLU A 512 6.63 17.58 10.36
N VAL A 513 7.86 17.08 10.34
CA VAL A 513 9.00 17.51 11.17
C VAL A 513 10.14 18.02 10.30
N GLY A 514 10.36 17.43 9.12
CA GLY A 514 11.34 17.89 8.13
C GLY A 514 11.29 17.10 6.81
N GLU A 515 11.90 17.63 5.76
CA GLU A 515 11.89 17.03 4.42
C GLU A 515 13.26 17.12 3.71
N VAL A 516 13.53 16.21 2.79
CA VAL A 516 14.64 16.29 1.82
C VAL A 516 14.15 15.94 0.41
N GLY A 517 13.86 16.98 -0.37
CA GLY A 517 13.46 16.90 -1.78
C GLY A 517 14.62 16.99 -2.78
N GLY A 518 14.29 17.16 -4.07
CA GLY A 518 15.26 17.34 -5.15
C GLY A 518 16.08 16.09 -5.48
N LEU A 519 15.55 14.90 -5.18
CA LEU A 519 16.16 13.62 -5.54
C LEU A 519 15.62 13.22 -6.92
N GLY A 520 16.50 12.93 -7.88
CA GLY A 520 16.10 12.41 -9.20
C GLY A 520 15.21 13.36 -10.01
N GLU A 521 15.65 14.59 -10.25
CA GLU A 521 14.93 15.55 -11.09
C GLU A 521 14.67 15.00 -12.50
N GLY A 522 13.40 14.83 -12.85
CA GLY A 522 12.96 14.20 -14.09
C GLY A 522 13.04 12.66 -14.09
N GLU A 523 13.17 12.04 -12.92
CA GLU A 523 13.22 10.58 -12.69
C GLU A 523 12.13 10.15 -11.69
N ARG A 524 12.01 8.85 -11.41
CA ARG A 524 11.18 8.33 -10.30
C ARG A 524 11.97 7.40 -9.39
N ILE A 525 11.52 7.20 -8.16
CA ILE A 525 12.04 6.15 -7.26
C ILE A 525 11.82 4.77 -7.90
N TYR A 526 12.87 3.95 -7.90
CA TYR A 526 12.83 2.52 -8.24
C TYR A 526 13.15 1.61 -7.04
N SER A 527 13.88 2.11 -6.03
CA SER A 527 14.04 1.40 -4.76
C SER A 527 14.36 2.33 -3.61
N VAL A 528 14.06 1.88 -2.39
CA VAL A 528 14.33 2.62 -1.15
C VAL A 528 14.86 1.66 -0.09
N ARG A 529 15.79 2.13 0.73
CA ARG A 529 16.15 1.42 1.96
C ARG A 529 16.46 2.41 3.07
N PHE A 530 15.88 2.18 4.24
CA PHE A 530 16.31 2.87 5.46
C PHE A 530 17.10 1.85 6.30
N MET A 531 18.21 2.30 6.90
CA MET A 531 19.10 1.50 7.75
C MET A 531 19.46 2.33 8.98
N GLY A 532 18.75 2.10 10.09
CA GLY A 532 18.83 2.98 11.26
C GLY A 532 18.56 4.44 10.84
N PRO A 533 19.47 5.39 11.11
CA PRO A 533 19.28 6.80 10.78
C PRO A 533 19.78 7.20 9.38
N VAL A 534 20.09 6.24 8.49
CA VAL A 534 20.52 6.53 7.11
C VAL A 534 19.46 6.05 6.11
N GLY A 535 19.07 6.91 5.18
CA GLY A 535 18.21 6.59 4.04
C GLY A 535 19.02 6.35 2.76
N TYR A 536 18.52 5.49 1.90
CA TYR A 536 19.06 5.17 0.58
C TYR A 536 17.91 5.22 -0.41
N VAL A 537 18.04 6.00 -1.47
CA VAL A 537 17.00 6.16 -2.50
C VAL A 537 17.65 5.97 -3.86
N VAL A 538 17.10 5.06 -4.65
CA VAL A 538 17.47 4.82 -6.04
C VAL A 538 16.39 5.44 -6.91
N THR A 539 16.76 6.39 -7.77
CA THR A 539 15.90 6.87 -8.85
C THR A 539 16.42 6.39 -10.20
N PHE A 540 15.60 6.38 -11.24
CA PHE A 540 16.08 6.04 -12.58
C PHE A 540 15.27 6.69 -13.69
N ARG A 541 15.99 7.10 -14.74
CA ARG A 541 15.46 7.40 -16.08
C ARG A 541 16.34 6.79 -17.19
N GLN A 542 17.66 6.91 -17.05
CA GLN A 542 18.66 6.31 -17.96
C GLN A 542 19.95 5.85 -17.23
N VAL A 543 20.20 6.41 -16.04
CA VAL A 543 21.33 6.13 -15.13
C VAL A 543 20.72 6.16 -13.72
N ASP A 544 21.17 5.31 -12.80
CA ASP A 544 20.72 5.26 -11.41
C ASP A 544 21.69 6.05 -10.51
N PRO A 545 21.28 7.21 -9.96
CA PRO A 545 21.89 7.78 -8.78
C PRO A 545 21.35 7.13 -7.50
N LEU A 546 22.15 6.25 -6.89
CA LEU A 546 21.97 5.82 -5.51
C LEU A 546 22.29 7.01 -4.59
N TYR A 547 21.25 7.70 -4.12
CA TYR A 547 21.35 8.75 -3.11
C TYR A 547 21.49 8.17 -1.72
N VAL A 548 22.26 8.84 -0.87
CA VAL A 548 22.41 8.51 0.56
C VAL A 548 22.04 9.73 1.40
N LEU A 549 21.14 9.53 2.35
CA LEU A 549 20.49 10.56 3.15
C LEU A 549 20.85 10.38 4.64
N ASP A 550 21.31 11.44 5.29
CA ASP A 550 21.49 11.49 6.74
C ASP A 550 20.19 11.98 7.37
N LEU A 551 19.59 11.11 8.19
CA LEU A 551 18.28 11.30 8.82
C LEU A 551 18.40 11.19 10.36
N ARG A 552 19.59 11.47 10.91
CA ARG A 552 19.84 11.53 12.37
C ARG A 552 19.16 12.70 13.06
N ASP A 553 19.01 13.80 12.33
CA ASP A 553 18.20 14.94 12.75
C ASP A 553 16.88 14.88 11.97
N PRO A 554 15.74 14.57 12.62
CA PRO A 554 14.45 14.45 11.94
C PRO A 554 13.91 15.79 11.44
N ALA A 555 14.43 16.92 11.96
CA ALA A 555 14.05 18.28 11.53
C ALA A 555 15.01 18.86 10.48
N ALA A 556 16.16 18.22 10.26
CA ALA A 556 17.13 18.60 9.22
C ALA A 556 17.68 17.39 8.43
N PRO A 557 16.81 16.55 7.83
CA PRO A 557 17.24 15.47 6.95
C PRO A 557 17.94 16.04 5.70
N LYS A 558 18.96 15.36 5.17
CA LYS A 558 19.77 15.91 4.07
C LYS A 558 20.43 14.83 3.21
N LYS A 559 20.61 15.12 1.91
CA LYS A 559 21.50 14.34 1.05
C LYS A 559 22.95 14.49 1.52
N THR A 560 23.66 13.37 1.61
CA THR A 560 25.08 13.31 1.98
C THR A 560 25.96 12.68 0.90
N GLY A 561 25.47 11.66 0.20
CA GLY A 561 26.16 10.98 -0.89
C GLY A 561 25.28 10.73 -2.10
N GLU A 562 25.92 10.48 -3.25
CA GLU A 562 25.29 10.20 -4.54
C GLU A 562 26.24 9.37 -5.40
N LEU A 563 25.83 8.15 -5.79
CA LEU A 563 26.62 7.25 -6.63
C LEU A 563 25.87 6.94 -7.93
N LYS A 564 26.40 7.39 -9.08
CA LYS A 564 25.79 7.13 -10.39
C LYS A 564 26.34 5.85 -11.03
N ILE A 565 25.45 4.94 -11.40
CA ILE A 565 25.76 3.70 -12.14
C ILE A 565 24.81 3.52 -13.34
N THR A 566 25.22 2.69 -14.30
CA THR A 566 24.30 2.19 -15.33
C THR A 566 23.36 1.14 -14.75
N GLY A 567 22.21 0.95 -15.41
CA GLY A 567 21.12 0.16 -14.86
C GLY A 567 20.44 0.85 -13.68
N TYR A 568 19.71 0.06 -12.89
CA TYR A 568 19.16 0.46 -11.60
C TYR A 568 19.14 -0.71 -10.62
N SER A 569 18.98 -0.42 -9.33
CA SER A 569 18.54 -1.40 -8.32
C SER A 569 17.04 -1.28 -8.06
N ALA A 570 16.27 -2.35 -8.25
CA ALA A 570 14.85 -2.44 -7.87
C ALA A 570 14.68 -2.83 -6.40
N TYR A 571 15.60 -3.64 -5.86
CA TYR A 571 15.63 -4.05 -4.47
C TYR A 571 17.00 -3.79 -3.83
N LEU A 572 17.00 -3.33 -2.59
CA LEU A 572 18.17 -3.01 -1.78
C LEU A 572 18.18 -3.84 -0.47
N HIS A 573 19.14 -4.75 -0.32
CA HIS A 573 19.30 -5.65 0.82
C HIS A 573 20.57 -5.34 1.65
N PRO A 574 20.47 -4.98 2.94
CA PRO A 574 21.62 -4.71 3.81
C PRO A 574 22.47 -5.95 4.09
N ALA A 575 23.74 -5.93 3.72
CA ALA A 575 24.62 -7.09 3.88
C ALA A 575 25.31 -7.17 5.26
N GLY A 576 25.37 -6.05 6.01
CA GLY A 576 26.15 -5.91 7.25
C GLY A 576 27.22 -4.80 7.10
N ASP A 577 27.88 -4.38 8.16
CA ASP A 577 29.15 -3.62 8.16
C ASP A 577 29.35 -2.55 7.05
N GLY A 578 28.35 -1.69 6.86
CA GLY A 578 28.38 -0.66 5.80
C GLY A 578 28.38 -1.25 4.38
N ARG A 579 27.61 -2.32 4.15
CA ARG A 579 27.42 -2.99 2.86
C ARG A 579 25.94 -3.06 2.49
N LEU A 580 25.67 -2.84 1.21
CA LEU A 580 24.34 -2.91 0.61
C LEU A 580 24.43 -3.75 -0.68
N ILE A 581 23.51 -4.69 -0.86
CA ILE A 581 23.34 -5.46 -2.10
C ILE A 581 22.19 -4.81 -2.88
N GLY A 582 22.42 -4.43 -4.13
CA GLY A 582 21.39 -3.99 -5.06
C GLY A 582 21.07 -5.08 -6.09
N ILE A 583 19.79 -5.32 -6.32
CA ILE A 583 19.27 -6.28 -7.31
C ILE A 583 18.34 -5.52 -8.24
N GLY A 584 18.51 -5.69 -9.55
CA GLY A 584 17.76 -4.93 -10.57
C GLY A 584 18.25 -5.26 -11.97
N GLN A 585 18.15 -4.31 -12.91
CA GLN A 585 18.57 -4.47 -14.29
C GLN A 585 19.83 -3.63 -14.58
N GLU A 586 20.79 -4.18 -15.33
CA GLU A 586 21.80 -3.36 -16.04
C GLU A 586 21.15 -2.72 -17.27
N ALA A 587 21.60 -1.53 -17.67
CA ALA A 587 21.04 -0.80 -18.81
C ALA A 587 22.11 -0.18 -19.72
N ASP A 588 21.76 0.01 -21.01
CA ASP A 588 22.59 0.80 -21.92
C ASP A 588 22.47 2.31 -21.64
N LYS A 589 23.28 3.11 -22.33
CA LYS A 589 23.30 4.59 -22.19
C LYS A 589 22.01 5.29 -22.63
N ASN A 590 21.05 4.57 -23.21
CA ASN A 590 19.74 5.08 -23.59
C ASN A 590 18.67 4.76 -22.52
N GLY A 591 19.02 3.99 -21.49
CA GLY A 591 18.10 3.47 -20.47
C GLY A 591 17.48 2.10 -20.81
N ARG A 592 17.90 1.44 -21.90
CA ARG A 592 17.37 0.12 -22.27
C ARG A 592 17.95 -0.97 -21.38
N THR A 593 17.10 -1.71 -20.68
CA THR A 593 17.49 -2.86 -19.86
C THR A 593 18.13 -3.99 -20.68
N LEU A 594 19.14 -4.63 -20.09
CA LEU A 594 19.99 -5.64 -20.73
C LEU A 594 19.99 -7.01 -20.01
N GLY A 595 19.47 -7.06 -18.79
CA GLY A 595 19.40 -8.26 -17.96
C GLY A 595 19.72 -8.00 -16.48
N THR A 596 19.43 -8.99 -15.64
CA THR A 596 19.59 -8.92 -14.17
C THR A 596 21.02 -8.55 -13.76
N GLN A 597 21.15 -7.63 -12.81
CA GLN A 597 22.39 -7.33 -12.11
C GLN A 597 22.27 -7.56 -10.60
N ILE A 598 23.38 -7.93 -9.98
CA ILE A 598 23.60 -7.96 -8.53
C ILE A 598 24.85 -7.10 -8.26
N SER A 599 24.65 -5.94 -7.64
CA SER A 599 25.72 -5.02 -7.25
C SER A 599 25.97 -5.12 -5.75
N LEU A 600 27.24 -5.11 -5.33
CA LEU A 600 27.63 -4.92 -3.93
C LEU A 600 28.20 -3.51 -3.78
N PHE A 601 27.69 -2.76 -2.80
CA PHE A 601 28.12 -1.40 -2.48
C PHE A 601 28.76 -1.34 -1.10
N ASP A 602 29.78 -0.49 -0.98
CA ASP A 602 30.28 0.03 0.28
C ASP A 602 29.59 1.37 0.54
N VAL A 603 28.95 1.45 1.70
CA VAL A 603 28.17 2.58 2.22
C VAL A 603 28.56 2.85 3.69
N SER A 604 29.77 2.45 4.08
CA SER A 604 30.32 2.70 5.42
C SER A 604 30.60 4.18 5.69
N ASP A 605 30.92 4.95 4.65
CA ASP A 605 30.85 6.42 4.63
C ASP A 605 29.62 6.87 3.81
N PRO A 606 28.57 7.42 4.46
CA PRO A 606 27.40 7.95 3.76
C PRO A 606 27.70 9.06 2.74
N ALA A 607 28.83 9.77 2.87
CA ALA A 607 29.23 10.81 1.92
C ALA A 607 29.97 10.27 0.69
N ALA A 608 30.49 9.03 0.75
CA ALA A 608 31.30 8.42 -0.30
C ALA A 608 30.85 6.98 -0.70
N PRO A 609 29.55 6.77 -1.02
CA PRO A 609 29.06 5.46 -1.48
C PRO A 609 29.77 5.01 -2.76
N ARG A 610 30.15 3.74 -2.84
CA ARG A 610 30.88 3.17 -3.99
C ARG A 610 30.46 1.73 -4.30
N ARG A 611 30.39 1.37 -5.58
CA ARG A 611 30.19 -0.03 -6.00
C ARG A 611 31.51 -0.79 -5.90
N LEU A 612 31.52 -1.87 -5.14
CA LEU A 612 32.67 -2.77 -4.95
C LEU A 612 32.76 -3.81 -6.06
N SER A 613 31.63 -4.45 -6.36
CA SER A 613 31.52 -5.55 -7.30
C SER A 613 30.16 -5.53 -7.99
N GLN A 614 30.12 -6.10 -9.18
CA GLN A 614 28.90 -6.27 -9.98
C GLN A 614 28.95 -7.65 -10.64
N LEU A 615 27.87 -8.40 -10.54
CA LEU A 615 27.59 -9.55 -11.39
C LEU A 615 26.43 -9.19 -12.30
N PHE A 616 26.62 -9.32 -13.61
CA PHE A 616 25.60 -9.06 -14.63
C PHE A 616 25.31 -10.34 -15.41
N GLN A 617 24.02 -10.67 -15.52
CA GLN A 617 23.52 -11.78 -16.32
C GLN A 617 22.68 -11.19 -17.45
N LYS A 618 23.21 -11.24 -18.68
CA LYS A 618 22.52 -10.73 -19.86
C LYS A 618 21.28 -11.58 -20.19
N ASP A 619 20.25 -10.92 -20.72
CA ASP A 619 18.99 -11.48 -21.22
C ASP A 619 18.24 -12.28 -20.13
N SER A 620 18.09 -11.67 -18.95
CA SER A 620 17.42 -12.28 -17.79
C SER A 620 16.67 -11.30 -16.89
N GLY A 621 15.77 -11.84 -16.07
CA GLY A 621 15.05 -11.13 -15.01
C GLY A 621 14.92 -12.01 -13.77
N SER A 622 14.78 -11.38 -12.61
CA SER A 622 14.57 -12.05 -11.33
C SER A 622 13.24 -11.62 -10.70
N GLU A 623 12.53 -12.59 -10.13
CA GLU A 623 11.37 -12.32 -9.28
C GLU A 623 11.72 -11.40 -8.10
N ALA A 624 12.96 -11.44 -7.60
CA ALA A 624 13.45 -10.54 -6.55
C ALA A 624 13.56 -9.04 -6.94
N GLU A 625 13.31 -8.70 -8.20
CA GLU A 625 13.16 -7.32 -8.64
C GLU A 625 11.79 -6.73 -8.20
N TRP A 626 10.77 -7.58 -7.99
CA TRP A 626 9.42 -7.15 -7.56
C TRP A 626 8.81 -7.96 -6.40
N ASP A 627 9.47 -9.00 -5.92
CA ASP A 627 9.03 -9.84 -4.79
C ASP A 627 10.26 -10.18 -3.92
N PRO A 628 10.50 -9.42 -2.85
CA PRO A 628 11.73 -9.55 -2.05
C PRO A 628 11.85 -10.85 -1.26
N HIS A 629 10.75 -11.60 -1.06
CA HIS A 629 10.79 -12.93 -0.44
C HIS A 629 11.51 -13.94 -1.35
N ALA A 630 11.59 -13.66 -2.66
CA ALA A 630 12.33 -14.47 -3.64
C ALA A 630 13.85 -14.46 -3.44
N PHE A 631 14.43 -13.38 -2.89
CA PHE A 631 15.87 -13.30 -2.61
C PHE A 631 16.22 -13.93 -1.26
N LEU A 632 17.33 -14.65 -1.20
CA LEU A 632 17.92 -15.10 0.06
C LEU A 632 19.33 -14.53 0.21
N TYR A 633 19.65 -14.00 1.39
CA TYR A 633 21.03 -13.70 1.80
C TYR A 633 21.33 -14.29 3.19
N TRP A 634 22.12 -15.35 3.20
CA TRP A 634 22.56 -16.03 4.41
C TRP A 634 23.90 -15.46 4.89
N ALA A 635 23.82 -14.32 5.58
CA ALA A 635 24.97 -13.55 6.07
C ALA A 635 26.03 -14.40 6.83
N ARG A 636 25.61 -15.47 7.51
CA ARG A 636 26.50 -16.40 8.24
C ARG A 636 27.58 -17.04 7.36
N THR A 637 27.30 -17.23 6.07
CA THR A 637 28.26 -17.76 5.09
C THR A 637 28.50 -16.82 3.91
N GLY A 638 27.77 -15.70 3.82
CA GLY A 638 27.74 -14.84 2.64
C GLY A 638 27.13 -15.52 1.41
N MET A 639 26.39 -16.62 1.56
CA MET A 639 25.65 -17.22 0.45
C MET A 639 24.47 -16.32 0.10
N ALA A 640 24.27 -16.05 -1.19
CA ALA A 640 23.02 -15.46 -1.68
C ALA A 640 22.40 -16.35 -2.76
N VAL A 641 21.07 -16.35 -2.86
CA VAL A 641 20.34 -17.15 -3.85
C VAL A 641 19.25 -16.29 -4.49
N LEU A 642 19.15 -16.39 -5.82
CA LEU A 642 18.35 -15.51 -6.65
C LEU A 642 17.63 -16.31 -7.76
N PRO A 643 16.30 -16.45 -7.73
CA PRO A 643 15.48 -16.87 -8.87
C PRO A 643 15.86 -16.15 -10.16
N LEU A 644 16.05 -16.88 -11.25
CA LEU A 644 16.61 -16.33 -12.48
C LEU A 644 15.92 -16.92 -13.71
N ASN A 645 15.12 -16.11 -14.40
CA ASN A 645 14.52 -16.46 -15.68
C ASN A 645 15.39 -15.88 -16.81
N THR A 646 15.86 -16.71 -17.74
CA THR A 646 16.67 -16.26 -18.90
C THR A 646 15.97 -16.53 -20.23
N TRP A 647 16.09 -15.60 -21.17
CA TRP A 647 15.41 -15.64 -22.47
C TRP A 647 16.34 -15.70 -23.69
N ASN A 648 17.58 -16.19 -23.52
CA ASN A 648 18.47 -16.53 -24.63
C ASN A 648 18.67 -18.05 -24.80
N GLY A 649 18.88 -18.49 -26.04
CA GLY A 649 19.12 -19.90 -26.39
C GLY A 649 17.87 -20.76 -26.61
N THR A 650 18.09 -22.06 -26.81
CA THR A 650 17.04 -23.08 -27.03
C THR A 650 16.42 -23.63 -25.74
N GLU A 651 16.86 -23.13 -24.58
CA GLU A 651 16.32 -23.51 -23.27
C GLU A 651 15.85 -22.26 -22.54
N GLN A 652 14.53 -22.03 -22.51
CA GLN A 652 13.93 -21.15 -21.51
C GLN A 652 14.13 -21.81 -20.14
N THR A 653 14.96 -21.21 -19.28
CA THR A 653 15.29 -21.77 -17.95
C THR A 653 14.27 -21.34 -16.89
N ASN A 654 12.98 -21.47 -17.19
CA ASN A 654 11.94 -21.44 -16.16
C ASN A 654 12.30 -22.54 -15.15
N GLY A 655 12.63 -22.18 -13.91
CA GLY A 655 13.09 -23.14 -12.90
C GLY A 655 14.59 -23.13 -12.55
N ALA A 656 15.31 -22.04 -12.82
CA ALA A 656 16.69 -21.85 -12.37
C ALA A 656 16.81 -20.83 -11.21
N ALA A 657 17.73 -21.08 -10.29
CA ALA A 657 18.14 -20.15 -9.23
C ALA A 657 19.66 -20.03 -9.20
N LEU A 658 20.15 -18.80 -9.34
CA LEU A 658 21.55 -18.43 -9.29
C LEU A 658 22.03 -18.46 -7.83
N VAL A 659 23.07 -19.26 -7.54
CA VAL A 659 23.70 -19.28 -6.20
C VAL A 659 25.01 -18.52 -6.26
N LEU A 660 25.17 -17.60 -5.32
CA LEU A 660 26.26 -16.65 -5.22
C LEU A 660 27.01 -16.81 -3.90
N LYS A 661 28.29 -16.43 -3.93
CA LYS A 661 29.10 -16.09 -2.76
C LYS A 661 29.31 -14.59 -2.78
N ILE A 662 28.92 -13.92 -1.70
CA ILE A 662 29.18 -12.52 -1.44
C ILE A 662 30.15 -12.45 -0.25
N ASP A 663 31.16 -11.61 -0.35
CA ASP A 663 32.10 -11.28 0.73
C ASP A 663 32.22 -9.76 0.90
N ASP A 664 33.15 -9.30 1.73
CA ASP A 664 33.36 -7.88 2.05
C ASP A 664 33.69 -7.01 0.83
N SER A 665 34.01 -7.62 -0.31
CA SER A 665 34.55 -7.01 -1.52
C SER A 665 33.90 -7.48 -2.84
N ALA A 666 33.46 -8.75 -2.94
CA ALA A 666 33.14 -9.40 -4.20
C ALA A 666 31.75 -10.06 -4.23
N VAL A 667 31.20 -10.21 -5.44
CA VAL A 667 30.03 -11.03 -5.76
C VAL A 667 30.45 -12.06 -6.81
N ALA A 668 30.54 -13.33 -6.41
CA ALA A 668 30.98 -14.44 -7.27
C ALA A 668 29.85 -15.45 -7.49
N LYS A 669 29.75 -16.03 -8.69
CA LYS A 669 28.85 -17.16 -8.95
C LYS A 669 29.44 -18.44 -8.37
N THR A 670 28.71 -19.07 -7.43
CA THR A 670 29.01 -20.41 -6.92
C THR A 670 28.45 -21.48 -7.86
N GLY A 671 27.23 -21.28 -8.37
CA GLY A 671 26.58 -22.23 -9.26
C GLY A 671 25.14 -21.85 -9.62
N THR A 672 24.36 -22.83 -10.04
CA THR A 672 22.93 -22.67 -10.35
C THR A 672 22.18 -23.92 -9.94
N VAL A 673 21.14 -23.78 -9.11
CA VAL A 673 20.19 -24.85 -8.79
C VAL A 673 19.12 -24.85 -9.87
N VAL A 674 18.73 -26.03 -10.35
CA VAL A 674 17.71 -26.21 -11.39
C VAL A 674 16.72 -27.28 -10.94
N HIS A 675 15.43 -27.00 -11.12
CA HIS A 675 14.32 -27.94 -10.88
C HIS A 675 13.97 -28.77 -12.14
N PRO A 676 13.31 -29.92 -12.01
CA PRO A 676 12.81 -30.68 -13.16
C PRO A 676 11.84 -29.84 -14.00
N LYS A 677 11.86 -30.00 -15.33
CA LYS A 677 10.92 -29.30 -16.22
C LYS A 677 9.49 -29.87 -16.06
N PRO A 678 8.45 -29.03 -16.19
CA PRO A 678 7.05 -29.49 -16.13
C PRO A 678 6.75 -30.53 -17.22
N LYS A 679 5.93 -31.53 -16.86
CA LYS A 679 5.51 -32.61 -17.78
C LYS A 679 4.23 -32.21 -18.53
N PRO A 680 4.01 -32.69 -19.77
CA PRO A 680 2.73 -32.53 -20.45
C PRO A 680 1.57 -33.19 -19.69
N VAL A 681 0.36 -32.65 -19.82
CA VAL A 681 -0.83 -33.21 -19.15
C VAL A 681 -1.42 -34.34 -20.00
N GLY A 682 -1.31 -35.57 -19.52
CA GLY A 682 -1.77 -36.77 -20.25
C GLY A 682 -1.10 -36.91 -21.61
N ASP A 683 -1.84 -37.36 -22.63
CA ASP A 683 -1.37 -37.47 -24.01
C ASP A 683 -1.34 -36.12 -24.77
N THR A 684 -1.58 -34.99 -24.10
CA THR A 684 -1.56 -33.68 -24.77
C THR A 684 -0.12 -33.18 -24.99
N ARG A 685 0.04 -32.26 -25.94
CA ARG A 685 1.28 -31.47 -26.09
C ARG A 685 1.30 -30.21 -25.20
N VAL A 686 0.32 -30.05 -24.31
CA VAL A 686 0.21 -28.88 -23.44
C VAL A 686 1.02 -29.13 -22.17
N VAL A 687 2.08 -28.36 -22.02
CA VAL A 687 2.86 -28.28 -20.79
C VAL A 687 2.24 -27.17 -19.91
N PRO A 688 1.94 -27.42 -18.63
CA PRO A 688 1.46 -26.38 -17.72
C PRO A 688 2.45 -25.22 -17.63
N TYR A 689 1.93 -24.01 -17.36
CA TYR A 689 2.77 -22.91 -16.93
C TYR A 689 3.47 -23.28 -15.62
N ASP A 690 4.77 -22.96 -15.54
CA ASP A 690 5.61 -23.10 -14.36
C ASP A 690 6.41 -21.80 -14.21
N PRO A 691 6.22 -21.04 -13.11
CA PRO A 691 7.05 -19.87 -12.81
C PRO A 691 8.49 -20.24 -12.41
N GLY A 692 8.75 -21.52 -12.12
CA GLY A 692 10.06 -22.01 -11.73
C GLY A 692 10.33 -21.91 -10.23
N ILE A 693 11.62 -21.71 -9.88
CA ILE A 693 12.03 -21.55 -8.48
C ILE A 693 11.65 -20.14 -8.02
N ARG A 694 10.70 -20.03 -7.09
CA ARG A 694 10.20 -18.74 -6.56
C ARG A 694 10.80 -18.34 -5.22
N ARG A 695 11.25 -19.30 -4.41
CA ARG A 695 11.80 -19.07 -3.06
C ARG A 695 13.00 -19.95 -2.78
N SER A 696 13.80 -19.53 -1.81
CA SER A 696 14.89 -20.33 -1.25
C SER A 696 15.09 -20.06 0.24
N ILE A 697 15.41 -21.10 1.00
CA ILE A 697 15.65 -21.05 2.45
C ILE A 697 16.82 -21.98 2.82
N VAL A 698 17.56 -21.65 3.88
CA VAL A 698 18.63 -22.49 4.44
C VAL A 698 18.13 -23.22 5.68
N ILE A 699 18.42 -24.52 5.79
CA ILE A 699 18.08 -25.34 6.96
C ILE A 699 19.28 -26.25 7.28
N GLY A 700 20.01 -25.91 8.35
CA GLY A 700 21.32 -26.50 8.62
C GLY A 700 22.29 -26.24 7.46
N ASP A 701 23.00 -27.28 7.02
CA ASP A 701 23.93 -27.22 5.88
C ASP A 701 23.26 -27.43 4.50
N ASN A 702 21.93 -27.33 4.41
CA ASN A 702 21.15 -27.58 3.20
C ASN A 702 20.47 -26.30 2.70
N LEU A 703 20.62 -26.05 1.40
CA LEU A 703 19.81 -25.09 0.64
C LEU A 703 18.54 -25.79 0.15
N TRP A 704 17.38 -25.23 0.46
CA TRP A 704 16.08 -25.68 -0.04
C TRP A 704 15.56 -24.65 -1.05
N THR A 705 15.10 -25.09 -2.22
CA THR A 705 14.49 -24.25 -3.25
C THR A 705 13.07 -24.71 -3.56
N VAL A 706 12.15 -23.77 -3.78
CA VAL A 706 10.69 -24.00 -3.88
C VAL A 706 10.17 -23.63 -5.25
N SER A 707 9.32 -24.47 -5.84
CA SER A 707 8.61 -24.23 -7.10
C SER A 707 7.21 -24.84 -7.07
N ASP A 708 6.40 -24.50 -8.07
CA ASP A 708 5.11 -25.13 -8.39
C ASP A 708 5.17 -26.66 -8.58
N LEU A 709 6.35 -27.22 -8.83
CA LEU A 709 6.56 -28.65 -9.07
C LEU A 709 7.07 -29.42 -7.86
N GLY A 710 7.50 -28.73 -6.79
CA GLY A 710 8.12 -29.37 -5.64
C GLY A 710 9.23 -28.56 -4.96
N LEU A 711 9.80 -29.19 -3.91
CA LEU A 711 11.00 -28.74 -3.20
C LEU A 711 12.23 -29.50 -3.70
N LYS A 712 13.34 -28.80 -3.92
CA LYS A 712 14.66 -29.41 -4.08
C LYS A 712 15.53 -29.11 -2.86
N VAL A 713 16.28 -30.11 -2.42
CA VAL A 713 17.29 -29.98 -1.37
C VAL A 713 18.66 -30.13 -2.03
N SER A 714 19.57 -29.20 -1.73
CA SER A 714 20.94 -29.16 -2.23
C SER A 714 21.93 -28.92 -1.09
N SER A 715 23.11 -29.52 -1.16
CA SER A 715 24.21 -29.27 -0.20
C SER A 715 24.72 -27.83 -0.33
N MET A 716 24.89 -27.10 0.76
CA MET A 716 25.44 -25.73 0.70
C MET A 716 26.94 -25.68 0.38
N ALA A 717 27.65 -26.81 0.53
CA ALA A 717 29.11 -26.87 0.34
C ALA A 717 29.52 -26.98 -1.13
N ASP A 718 28.72 -27.69 -1.93
CA ASP A 718 29.06 -28.06 -3.32
C ASP A 718 27.85 -28.02 -4.30
N LEU A 719 26.65 -27.67 -3.81
CA LEU A 719 25.39 -27.68 -4.55
C LEU A 719 24.99 -29.06 -5.11
N SER A 720 25.55 -30.15 -4.57
CA SER A 720 25.11 -31.51 -4.91
C SER A 720 23.63 -31.73 -4.56
N ASP A 721 22.93 -32.47 -5.43
CA ASP A 721 21.51 -32.81 -5.27
C ASP A 721 21.32 -33.78 -4.10
N GLN A 722 20.56 -33.35 -3.08
CA GLN A 722 20.35 -34.08 -1.83
C GLN A 722 18.96 -34.71 -1.73
N ALA A 723 17.93 -34.10 -2.32
CA ALA A 723 16.62 -34.69 -2.55
C ALA A 723 15.80 -33.89 -3.58
N TRP A 724 14.81 -34.55 -4.17
CA TRP A 724 13.69 -33.92 -4.86
C TRP A 724 12.39 -34.41 -4.22
N ILE A 725 11.51 -33.49 -3.84
CA ILE A 725 10.23 -33.75 -3.19
C ILE A 725 9.14 -33.16 -4.10
N PRO A 726 8.54 -33.97 -4.99
CA PRO A 726 7.55 -33.47 -5.94
C PRO A 726 6.28 -32.98 -5.24
N PHE A 727 5.61 -32.02 -5.86
CA PHE A 727 4.21 -31.71 -5.59
C PHE A 727 3.35 -32.43 -6.63
N ASP A 728 2.86 -33.60 -6.23
CA ASP A 728 1.77 -34.32 -6.91
C ASP A 728 0.43 -33.55 -6.76
#